data_AF-A0A7Z9GCW9-F1
#
_entry.id   AF-A0A7Z9GCW9-F1
#
_cell.length_a   1.000
_cell.length_b   1.000
_cell.length_c   1.000
_cell.angle_alpha   90.00
_cell.angle_beta   90.00
_cell.angle_gamma   90.00
#
_symmetry.space_group_name_H-M   'P 1'
#
loop_
_entity.id
_entity.type
_entity.pdbx_description
1 polymer ?
#
loop_
_entity_poly.entity_id
_entity_poly.type
_entity_poly.pdbx_seq_one_letter_code
_entity_poly.pdbx_strand_id
1 'polypeptide(L)'
;MRFKTQFICLLGLLLATSCGKQNIVDLTGGQQLFEVQYDQVTSRLKVAVHPGLRVGQTLHVQIRQGGVGVLNCSQSAHLIPRIDLANAPSINGAATFLGPVIDQRIFEPIYNTNWVSHEVPTPEMIQEIQTKFYTIDLCLMDSTGVVRGAEMDIQRALDRKGTGKFDGYDANERIASVTAYGQACVDPAQLGEIPFFEKIGENDYATYSCLDSVPIPTTVTDENGAATWPTEQVNKCDNPQYIYSLCEPNAVAGQTNGPRVASRINDQGTHWVLLCRKSKTELGEYNDVAMIGHNPYTGKTCYFQNALYSRTDGNHVPHPADDVDSPQSPQTSASLWNGLHGGIGDGIECAKCHSSDPFIHTPWIDQAKDERGDPVIPKMGIHDGYNQGFNDSPYSIVNLVAQEWTMPKHLVSEEAAACTKCHRIGNGRWSKQWNSRLVGEDISWNKIVTDEYLKFEHAFWMPPELQSLDAATWPESEYGKAMAFLRNCSNNPENALCKWEELPTEAIVDQGELPTIDLEGVDLAREALKVIGANVSDPNDAKCTGEDNSCATMRCAECHAVGKAGIKHWRKLTQSAKNSCGLNKEPEEMTQEEAMTAINCVRARPEDPNSVFAADKVGILTTGARYGYFRELFRKAYGEQNWLQPYVSFKARVGMPKGSYSALSQREFAILSKWFDQGLANMDDVIKDPPAPTTCENYWDTEALQKHIGTMQYEGWGAVNKEAGVWMYGCPANGNAEECFGQDFADRTADWGNGFGALKVVTELAFRTSFWTRSSADGRFVGNGGGTEGGATITDLVRGVDIHVKASYDPGFFPDNSGFIFQGGGAHICSQSILETETDIDFKESACMKGTNINLYQHVARGLNGGDYFIINSQFTSDSGNSSKDPRASFNAGSS
;
A
#
# COMPACT_ATOMS: atom_id res chain seq x y z
N MET A 1 2.69 0.38 49.72
CA MET A 1 3.72 0.30 50.78
C MET A 1 4.83 1.29 50.40
N ARG A 2 4.86 2.49 51.01
CA ARG A 2 5.88 2.98 52.00
C ARG A 2 7.32 2.91 51.44
N PHE A 3 8.13 3.96 51.19
CA PHE A 3 8.29 5.36 51.69
C PHE A 3 8.92 6.23 50.55
N LYS A 4 8.58 7.50 50.27
CA LYS A 4 8.67 8.80 51.00
C LYS A 4 10.03 9.55 50.90
N THR A 5 9.98 10.72 50.22
CA THR A 5 10.57 12.06 50.56
C THR A 5 12.12 12.24 50.58
N GLN A 6 12.78 13.38 50.31
CA GLN A 6 12.48 14.84 50.25
C GLN A 6 13.74 15.55 49.62
N PHE A 7 13.59 16.54 48.71
CA PHE A 7 13.84 18.00 48.88
C PHE A 7 15.30 18.48 49.19
N ILE A 8 15.85 19.41 48.38
CA ILE A 8 16.22 20.82 48.71
C ILE A 8 17.16 21.44 47.65
N CYS A 9 16.79 22.65 47.19
CA CYS A 9 17.61 23.64 46.46
C CYS A 9 18.57 24.39 47.40
N LEU A 10 19.78 24.76 46.94
CA LEU A 10 20.40 26.04 47.34
C LEU A 10 21.39 26.58 46.30
N LEU A 11 21.34 27.91 46.15
CA LEU A 11 22.07 28.85 45.29
C LEU A 11 23.61 28.75 45.28
N GLY A 12 24.20 29.13 44.14
CA GLY A 12 25.57 29.65 44.02
C GLY A 12 25.83 30.32 42.65
N LEU A 13 25.77 31.66 42.61
CA LEU A 13 26.10 32.50 41.45
C LEU A 13 27.64 32.75 41.36
N LEU A 14 28.10 33.15 40.16
CA LEU A 14 29.38 33.81 39.79
C LEU A 14 30.53 32.95 39.23
N LEU A 15 30.67 32.90 37.90
CA LEU A 15 31.70 33.61 37.09
C LEU A 15 31.87 32.96 35.70
N ALA A 16 31.73 33.77 34.65
CA ALA A 16 32.15 33.42 33.30
C ALA A 16 33.68 33.44 33.20
N THR A 17 34.29 32.40 32.61
CA THR A 17 35.49 32.50 31.74
C THR A 17 35.88 31.14 31.14
N SER A 18 36.15 31.19 29.84
CA SER A 18 37.07 30.36 29.05
C SER A 18 36.59 29.02 28.49
N CYS A 19 36.76 28.91 27.16
CA CYS A 19 36.85 27.69 26.39
C CYS A 19 37.67 26.62 27.10
N GLY A 20 37.05 25.46 27.35
CA GLY A 20 37.73 24.26 27.82
C GLY A 20 37.49 23.13 26.83
N LYS A 21 38.55 22.72 26.15
CA LYS A 21 38.69 21.43 25.47
C LYS A 21 38.02 20.34 26.34
N GLN A 22 36.94 19.74 25.87
CA GLN A 22 36.48 18.51 26.50
C GLN A 22 37.51 17.43 26.19
N ASN A 23 38.11 16.94 27.28
CA ASN A 23 39.03 15.83 27.30
C ASN A 23 38.38 14.64 26.60
N ILE A 24 39.04 14.15 25.54
CA ILE A 24 38.90 12.77 25.10
C ILE A 24 39.24 11.92 26.32
N VAL A 25 38.24 11.19 26.80
CA VAL A 25 38.46 10.16 27.82
C VAL A 25 39.38 9.13 27.18
N ASP A 26 40.63 9.10 27.66
CA ASP A 26 41.62 8.08 27.37
C ASP A 26 41.13 6.76 27.98
N LEU A 27 40.34 6.01 27.21
CA LEU A 27 40.03 4.61 27.48
C LEU A 27 41.21 3.79 26.95
N THR A 28 42.18 3.51 27.80
CA THR A 28 43.38 2.69 27.52
C THR A 28 43.09 1.21 27.25
N GLY A 29 41.93 0.88 26.68
CA GLY A 29 41.50 -0.47 26.27
C GLY A 29 40.74 -0.54 24.95
N GLY A 30 40.49 0.58 24.26
CA GLY A 30 39.81 0.57 22.96
C GLY A 30 40.67 0.00 21.82
N GLN A 31 40.05 -0.75 20.91
CA GLN A 31 40.68 -1.25 19.69
C GLN A 31 41.07 -0.06 18.78
N GLN A 32 42.31 -0.02 18.27
CA GLN A 32 42.75 1.06 17.37
C GLN A 32 41.96 1.01 16.07
N LEU A 33 41.41 2.15 15.61
CA LEU A 33 40.57 2.25 14.41
C LEU A 33 41.35 2.86 13.23
N PHE A 34 40.94 2.51 12.01
CA PHE A 34 41.45 3.12 10.78
C PHE A 34 40.45 4.11 10.20
N GLU A 35 40.94 5.23 9.68
CA GLU A 35 40.20 6.17 8.85
C GLU A 35 40.99 6.35 7.54
N VAL A 36 40.31 6.28 6.39
CA VAL A 36 40.92 6.37 5.07
C VAL A 36 40.35 7.55 4.28
N GLN A 37 41.19 8.26 3.54
CA GLN A 37 40.79 9.41 2.73
C GLN A 37 41.59 9.49 1.43
N TYR A 38 40.94 9.73 0.31
CA TYR A 38 41.59 10.04 -0.96
C TYR A 38 41.94 11.52 -1.03
N ASP A 39 43.23 11.80 -1.13
CA ASP A 39 43.74 13.14 -1.38
C ASP A 39 43.86 13.40 -2.87
N GLN A 40 42.90 14.16 -3.42
CA GLN A 40 42.87 14.53 -4.83
C GLN A 40 44.11 15.32 -5.28
N VAL A 41 44.72 16.12 -4.39
CA VAL A 41 45.88 16.95 -4.73
C VAL A 41 47.11 16.09 -4.97
N THR A 42 47.30 15.07 -4.13
CA THR A 42 48.46 14.18 -4.20
C THR A 42 48.17 12.87 -4.93
N SER A 43 46.91 12.63 -5.30
CA SER A 43 46.41 11.37 -5.86
C SER A 43 46.83 10.16 -5.03
N ARG A 44 46.74 10.28 -3.69
CA ARG A 44 47.16 9.24 -2.74
C ARG A 44 46.09 8.93 -1.72
N LEU A 45 46.11 7.70 -1.22
CA LEU A 45 45.38 7.32 -0.03
C LEU A 45 46.06 7.93 1.21
N LYS A 46 45.30 8.54 2.11
CA LYS A 46 45.71 8.89 3.47
C LYS A 46 45.07 7.91 4.43
N VAL A 47 45.84 7.45 5.41
CA VAL A 47 45.36 6.51 6.43
C VAL A 47 45.67 7.10 7.80
N ALA A 48 44.65 7.32 8.60
CA ALA A 48 44.75 7.74 9.98
C ALA A 48 44.49 6.57 10.93
N VAL A 49 45.23 6.53 12.04
CA VAL A 49 45.06 5.52 13.10
C VAL A 49 44.65 6.24 14.38
N HIS A 50 43.53 5.83 14.98
CA HIS A 50 43.00 6.40 16.23
C HIS A 50 43.25 5.46 17.42
N PRO A 51 43.73 5.94 18.58
CA PRO A 51 44.18 7.31 18.88
C PRO A 51 45.59 7.65 18.32
N GLY A 52 46.25 6.72 17.64
CA GLY A 52 47.58 6.87 17.04
C GLY A 52 48.33 5.55 17.04
N LEU A 53 49.50 5.50 16.40
CA LEU A 53 50.41 4.34 16.52
C LEU A 53 51.06 4.29 17.91
N ARG A 54 51.08 3.11 18.52
CA ARG A 54 51.83 2.84 19.75
C ARG A 54 53.29 2.51 19.40
N VAL A 55 54.18 2.66 20.38
CA VAL A 55 55.62 2.35 20.20
C VAL A 55 55.79 0.90 19.76
N GLY A 56 56.53 0.69 18.66
CA GLY A 56 56.82 -0.63 18.10
C GLY A 56 55.77 -1.16 17.12
N GLN A 57 54.69 -0.41 16.84
CA GLN A 57 53.72 -0.79 15.83
C GLN A 57 54.14 -0.36 14.42
N THR A 58 53.77 -1.17 13.41
CA THR A 58 53.95 -0.85 11.99
C THR A 58 52.62 -0.90 11.25
N LEU A 59 52.46 -0.01 10.26
CA LEU A 59 51.24 0.11 9.46
C LEU A 59 51.54 -0.25 8.01
N HIS A 60 50.85 -1.26 7.52
CA HIS A 60 51.01 -1.79 6.17
C HIS A 60 49.72 -1.58 5.39
N VAL A 61 49.84 -0.99 4.19
CA VAL A 61 48.68 -0.64 3.35
C VAL A 61 48.95 -0.93 1.89
N GLN A 62 47.99 -1.57 1.22
CA GLN A 62 47.97 -1.72 -0.23
C GLN A 62 46.57 -1.53 -0.79
N ILE A 63 46.50 -1.35 -2.11
CA ILE A 63 45.26 -1.42 -2.87
C ILE A 63 45.37 -2.64 -3.76
N ARG A 64 44.35 -3.49 -3.71
CA ARG A 64 44.32 -4.78 -4.38
C ARG A 64 43.07 -4.87 -5.26
N GLN A 65 43.19 -5.50 -6.42
CA GLN A 65 42.03 -5.87 -7.22
C GLN A 65 41.32 -7.10 -6.64
N GLY A 66 39.99 -7.07 -6.62
CA GLY A 66 39.12 -8.11 -6.05
C GLY A 66 38.35 -7.64 -4.82
N GLY A 67 37.44 -8.50 -4.34
CA GLY A 67 36.58 -8.23 -3.18
C GLY A 67 37.26 -8.32 -1.82
N VAL A 68 36.50 -7.96 -0.79
CA VAL A 68 36.82 -8.11 0.65
C VAL A 68 36.71 -9.58 1.09
N GLY A 69 37.36 -9.96 2.19
CA GLY A 69 37.32 -11.30 2.80
C GLY A 69 38.55 -12.19 2.50
N VAL A 70 39.66 -11.63 2.01
CA VAL A 70 40.85 -12.39 1.57
C VAL A 70 42.09 -12.01 2.39
N LEU A 71 42.04 -10.92 3.16
CA LEU A 71 43.20 -10.44 3.91
C LEU A 71 43.53 -11.33 5.11
N ASN A 72 44.72 -11.91 5.10
CA ASN A 72 45.33 -12.51 6.27
C ASN A 72 46.58 -11.73 6.68
N CYS A 73 46.46 -10.78 7.60
CA CYS A 73 47.59 -9.95 8.02
C CYS A 73 48.76 -10.77 8.58
N SER A 74 48.49 -11.91 9.23
CA SER A 74 49.57 -12.75 9.79
C SER A 74 50.45 -13.37 8.72
N GLN A 75 49.90 -13.61 7.53
CA GLN A 75 50.60 -14.22 6.41
C GLN A 75 51.07 -13.19 5.39
N SER A 76 50.30 -12.12 5.16
CA SER A 76 50.48 -11.23 4.01
C SER A 76 51.18 -9.91 4.35
N ALA A 77 51.22 -9.49 5.62
CA ALA A 77 51.74 -8.16 5.98
C ALA A 77 53.18 -7.90 5.50
N HIS A 78 54.02 -8.94 5.41
CA HIS A 78 55.39 -8.82 4.90
C HIS A 78 55.50 -8.51 3.40
N LEU A 79 54.43 -8.75 2.63
CA LEU A 79 54.31 -8.41 1.21
C LEU A 79 53.66 -7.04 0.99
N ILE A 80 52.98 -6.51 2.00
CA ILE A 80 52.26 -5.24 1.94
C ILE A 80 53.22 -4.09 2.33
N PRO A 81 53.32 -3.03 1.50
CA PRO A 81 54.19 -1.89 1.80
C PRO A 81 53.89 -1.22 3.14
N ARG A 82 54.95 -0.88 3.86
CA ARG A 82 54.87 -0.08 5.09
C ARG A 82 54.70 1.40 4.77
N ILE A 83 53.79 2.06 5.48
CA ILE A 83 53.50 3.49 5.32
C ILE A 83 53.70 4.30 6.61
N ASP A 84 53.98 3.64 7.75
CA ASP A 84 54.17 4.26 9.07
C ASP A 84 55.33 5.28 9.16
N LEU A 85 56.17 5.37 8.11
CA LEU A 85 57.27 6.33 8.01
C LEU A 85 56.91 7.58 7.18
N ALA A 86 55.78 7.56 6.47
CA ALA A 86 55.38 8.62 5.55
C ALA A 86 54.30 9.53 6.16
N ASN A 87 54.69 10.37 7.13
CA ASN A 87 53.74 11.26 7.82
C ASN A 87 53.01 12.20 6.86
N ALA A 88 51.71 12.38 7.09
CA ALA A 88 50.85 13.34 6.42
C ALA A 88 50.28 14.34 7.44
N PRO A 89 49.70 15.48 7.00
CA PRO A 89 48.88 16.32 7.87
C PRO A 89 47.81 15.49 8.58
N SER A 90 47.63 15.72 9.88
CA SER A 90 46.69 14.95 10.71
C SER A 90 45.26 15.10 10.22
N ILE A 91 44.58 13.99 10.00
CA ILE A 91 43.13 13.92 9.85
C ILE A 91 42.54 13.90 11.27
N ASN A 92 41.72 14.90 11.60
CA ASN A 92 40.94 14.96 12.85
C ASN A 92 41.75 14.83 14.16
N GLY A 93 43.00 15.30 14.14
CA GLY A 93 43.91 15.21 15.27
C GLY A 93 44.60 13.85 15.44
N ALA A 94 44.39 12.89 14.54
CA ALA A 94 45.02 11.58 14.56
C ALA A 94 46.30 11.50 13.71
N ALA A 95 47.18 10.57 14.09
CA ALA A 95 48.39 10.27 13.34
C ALA A 95 48.00 9.73 11.95
N THR A 96 48.43 10.44 10.90
CA THR A 96 48.04 10.17 9.50
C THR A 96 49.26 9.90 8.64
N PHE A 97 49.12 8.94 7.73
CA PHE A 97 50.20 8.44 6.89
C PHE A 97 49.80 8.47 5.41
N LEU A 98 50.76 8.78 4.53
CA LEU A 98 50.59 8.75 3.08
C LEU A 98 50.74 7.31 2.57
N GLY A 99 49.64 6.78 2.10
CA GLY A 99 49.53 5.49 1.45
C GLY A 99 49.85 5.49 -0.05
N PRO A 100 49.43 4.43 -0.76
CA PRO A 100 49.69 4.24 -2.19
C PRO A 100 49.04 5.31 -3.07
N VAL A 101 49.57 5.45 -4.29
CA VAL A 101 49.00 6.31 -5.34
C VAL A 101 47.76 5.64 -5.92
N ILE A 102 46.71 6.44 -6.13
CA ILE A 102 45.42 6.01 -6.66
C ILE A 102 45.18 6.68 -8.01
N ASP A 103 44.85 5.87 -9.02
CA ASP A 103 44.28 6.34 -10.28
C ASP A 103 42.79 6.65 -10.06
N GLN A 104 42.33 7.85 -10.40
CA GLN A 104 40.93 8.26 -10.18
C GLN A 104 39.91 7.37 -10.88
N ARG A 105 40.30 6.69 -11.96
CA ARG A 105 39.41 5.79 -12.71
C ARG A 105 38.96 4.58 -11.88
N ILE A 106 39.65 4.25 -10.79
CA ILE A 106 39.23 3.15 -9.90
C ILE A 106 37.95 3.48 -9.12
N PHE A 107 37.54 4.74 -9.09
CA PHE A 107 36.31 5.18 -8.45
C PHE A 107 35.11 5.20 -9.40
N GLU A 108 35.30 4.96 -10.70
CA GLU A 108 34.20 4.98 -11.67
C GLU A 108 33.18 3.86 -11.37
N PRO A 109 31.86 4.16 -11.40
CA PRO A 109 30.82 3.16 -11.14
C PRO A 109 30.84 2.07 -12.22
N ILE A 110 30.78 0.81 -11.77
CA ILE A 110 30.77 -0.37 -12.65
C ILE A 110 29.35 -0.66 -13.14
N TYR A 111 28.37 -0.57 -12.22
CA TYR A 111 26.99 -0.95 -12.48
C TYR A 111 26.16 0.22 -12.97
N ASN A 112 25.34 -0.04 -13.99
CA ASN A 112 24.41 0.91 -14.59
C ASN A 112 23.11 0.20 -15.03
N THR A 113 22.16 0.92 -15.61
CA THR A 113 20.86 0.36 -16.03
C THR A 113 20.95 -0.80 -17.03
N ASN A 114 22.06 -1.01 -17.72
CA ASN A 114 22.23 -2.13 -18.66
C ASN A 114 22.50 -3.45 -17.92
N TRP A 115 23.09 -3.39 -16.72
CA TRP A 115 23.35 -4.58 -15.92
C TRP A 115 22.07 -5.28 -15.44
N VAL A 116 21.02 -4.47 -15.23
CA VAL A 116 19.69 -4.95 -14.85
C VAL A 116 18.80 -5.28 -16.06
N SER A 117 19.25 -5.07 -17.30
CA SER A 117 18.44 -5.35 -18.50
C SER A 117 18.85 -6.61 -19.26
N HIS A 118 19.93 -7.28 -18.83
CA HIS A 118 20.40 -8.51 -19.47
C HIS A 118 20.02 -9.73 -18.62
N GLU A 119 19.58 -10.80 -19.28
CA GLU A 119 19.37 -12.11 -18.66
C GLU A 119 20.69 -12.68 -18.13
N VAL A 120 21.77 -12.59 -18.92
CA VAL A 120 23.13 -12.99 -18.56
C VAL A 120 24.11 -11.86 -18.88
N PRO A 121 25.11 -11.56 -18.03
CA PRO A 121 26.16 -10.60 -18.35
C PRO A 121 26.91 -10.98 -19.63
N THR A 122 27.29 -9.99 -20.44
CA THR A 122 28.18 -10.24 -21.57
C THR A 122 29.60 -10.60 -21.08
N PRO A 123 30.42 -11.28 -21.90
CA PRO A 123 31.83 -11.54 -21.55
C PRO A 123 32.60 -10.27 -21.19
N GLU A 124 32.31 -9.15 -21.86
CA GLU A 124 32.91 -7.84 -21.58
C GLU A 124 32.50 -7.32 -20.18
N MET A 125 31.24 -7.46 -19.81
CA MET A 125 30.73 -7.12 -18.48
C MET A 125 31.42 -7.96 -17.39
N ILE A 126 31.53 -9.27 -17.60
CA ILE A 126 32.23 -10.17 -16.65
C ILE A 126 33.70 -9.74 -16.48
N GLN A 127 34.37 -9.39 -17.57
CA GLN A 127 35.75 -8.90 -17.52
C GLN A 127 35.85 -7.55 -16.79
N GLU A 128 34.87 -6.67 -16.96
CA GLU A 128 34.81 -5.38 -16.28
C GLU A 128 34.70 -5.54 -14.76
N ILE A 129 33.82 -6.43 -14.28
CA ILE A 129 33.73 -6.81 -12.86
C ILE A 129 35.09 -7.27 -12.33
N GLN A 130 35.74 -8.21 -13.03
CA GLN A 130 36.98 -8.82 -12.55
C GLN A 130 38.15 -7.84 -12.45
N THR A 131 38.11 -6.75 -13.20
CA THR A 131 39.23 -5.80 -13.32
C THR A 131 39.02 -4.48 -12.59
N LYS A 132 37.77 -4.12 -12.24
CA LYS A 132 37.43 -2.80 -11.66
C LYS A 132 37.03 -2.83 -10.18
N PHE A 133 36.93 -3.98 -9.52
CA PHE A 133 36.78 -4.02 -8.06
C PHE A 133 38.11 -3.82 -7.36
N TYR A 134 38.19 -2.83 -6.46
CA TYR A 134 39.38 -2.54 -5.68
C TYR A 134 39.06 -2.50 -4.18
N THR A 135 39.94 -3.13 -3.41
CA THR A 135 39.89 -3.21 -1.94
C THR A 135 41.14 -2.59 -1.34
N ILE A 136 40.98 -1.87 -0.24
CA ILE A 136 42.06 -1.35 0.60
C ILE A 136 42.35 -2.39 1.68
N ASP A 137 43.57 -2.93 1.69
CA ASP A 137 44.04 -3.84 2.72
C ASP A 137 44.84 -3.06 3.77
N LEU A 138 44.48 -3.17 5.04
CA LEU A 138 45.10 -2.47 6.16
C LEU A 138 45.56 -3.50 7.20
N CYS A 139 46.86 -3.52 7.50
CA CYS A 139 47.42 -4.35 8.58
C CYS A 139 48.22 -3.50 9.56
N LEU A 140 47.77 -3.47 10.81
CA LEU A 140 48.49 -2.95 11.95
C LEU A 140 49.15 -4.11 12.69
N MET A 141 50.47 -4.06 12.81
CA MET A 141 51.29 -5.12 13.38
C MET A 141 52.08 -4.60 14.59
N ASP A 142 52.46 -5.49 15.50
CA ASP A 142 53.44 -5.23 16.56
C ASP A 142 54.42 -6.40 16.72
N SER A 143 55.26 -6.39 17.77
CA SER A 143 56.23 -7.45 18.04
C SER A 143 55.61 -8.81 18.37
N THR A 144 54.31 -8.85 18.70
CA THR A 144 53.57 -10.06 19.09
C THR A 144 52.69 -10.61 17.97
N GLY A 145 52.40 -9.82 16.93
CA GLY A 145 51.68 -10.28 15.74
C GLY A 145 50.75 -9.22 15.15
N VAL A 146 49.58 -9.67 14.69
CA VAL A 146 48.53 -8.79 14.14
C VAL A 146 47.83 -8.08 15.29
N VAL A 147 47.88 -6.75 15.29
CA VAL A 147 47.11 -5.91 16.21
C VAL A 147 45.70 -5.69 15.64
N ARG A 148 45.60 -5.39 14.34
CA ARG A 148 44.33 -5.24 13.63
C ARG A 148 44.52 -5.45 12.12
N GLY A 149 43.62 -6.20 11.51
CA GLY A 149 43.40 -6.20 10.07
C GLY A 149 42.10 -5.47 9.73
N ALA A 150 42.03 -4.86 8.55
CA ALA A 150 40.78 -4.40 7.96
C ALA A 150 40.87 -4.44 6.43
N GLU A 151 39.78 -4.84 5.79
CA GLU A 151 39.54 -4.66 4.36
C GLU A 151 38.43 -3.65 4.17
N MET A 152 38.60 -2.73 3.24
CA MET A 152 37.59 -1.71 2.94
C MET A 152 37.41 -1.56 1.44
N ASP A 153 36.18 -1.36 0.99
CA ASP A 153 35.93 -0.94 -0.39
C ASP A 153 36.65 0.39 -0.67
N ILE A 154 37.30 0.52 -1.82
CA ILE A 154 38.04 1.72 -2.21
C ILE A 154 37.19 2.98 -2.14
N GLN A 155 35.89 2.88 -2.44
CA GLN A 155 34.95 4.00 -2.42
C GLN A 155 34.85 4.65 -1.04
N ARG A 156 35.13 3.92 0.04
CA ARG A 156 35.19 4.46 1.41
C ARG A 156 36.24 5.58 1.57
N ALA A 157 37.28 5.59 0.75
CA ALA A 157 38.27 6.67 0.77
C ALA A 157 37.72 8.01 0.22
N LEU A 158 36.62 8.00 -0.52
CA LEU A 158 35.99 9.23 -0.99
C LEU A 158 35.14 9.92 0.08
N ASP A 159 34.77 9.21 1.14
CA ASP A 159 34.09 9.79 2.29
C ASP A 159 35.07 10.73 3.04
N ARG A 160 34.61 11.92 3.45
CA ARG A 160 35.43 12.97 4.07
C ARG A 160 34.76 13.49 5.35
N LYS A 161 35.54 13.85 6.37
CA LYS A 161 35.01 14.47 7.62
C LYS A 161 34.87 16.00 7.48
N GLY A 162 33.81 16.57 8.07
CA GLY A 162 33.34 17.94 7.78
C GLY A 162 32.56 18.05 6.45
N THR A 163 32.24 16.88 5.89
CA THR A 163 31.47 16.60 4.67
C THR A 163 30.72 15.26 4.86
N GLY A 164 30.31 14.93 6.09
CA GLY A 164 29.32 13.86 6.29
C GLY A 164 29.82 12.46 6.55
N LYS A 165 30.82 12.29 7.43
CA LYS A 165 30.68 11.34 8.56
C LYS A 165 31.80 11.40 9.59
N PHE A 166 31.41 11.67 10.83
CA PHE A 166 31.61 10.80 12.01
C PHE A 166 30.84 11.35 13.25
N ASP A 167 29.91 12.30 13.08
CA ASP A 167 29.19 13.00 14.17
C ASP A 167 27.71 13.35 13.88
N GLY A 168 27.10 12.91 12.76
CA GLY A 168 25.67 13.11 12.45
C GLY A 168 25.37 13.09 10.94
N TYR A 169 24.10 13.04 10.56
CA TYR A 169 23.62 13.19 9.17
C TYR A 169 23.41 14.67 8.82
N ASP A 170 23.98 15.13 7.70
CA ASP A 170 23.65 16.42 7.05
C ASP A 170 23.14 16.15 5.62
N ALA A 171 21.93 16.63 5.32
CA ALA A 171 21.26 16.45 4.04
C ALA A 171 21.92 17.22 2.87
N ASN A 172 22.89 18.09 3.15
CA ASN A 172 23.59 18.89 2.14
C ASN A 172 24.91 18.25 1.68
N GLU A 173 25.28 17.09 2.21
CA GLU A 173 26.58 16.49 1.99
C GLU A 173 26.51 15.25 1.09
N ARG A 174 27.41 15.18 0.10
CA ARG A 174 27.48 14.07 -0.84
C ARG A 174 28.13 12.86 -0.17
N ILE A 175 27.39 11.76 -0.11
CA ILE A 175 27.83 10.44 0.34
C ILE A 175 28.52 9.70 -0.81
N ALA A 176 29.61 8.96 -0.57
CA ALA A 176 30.31 8.21 -1.61
C ALA A 176 30.37 6.68 -1.38
N SER A 177 30.17 6.21 -0.15
CA SER A 177 30.12 4.76 0.14
C SER A 177 28.74 4.22 0.52
N VAL A 178 28.53 2.93 0.26
CA VAL A 178 27.28 2.23 0.57
C VAL A 178 27.02 2.17 2.07
N THR A 179 28.05 1.88 2.86
CA THR A 179 27.95 1.91 4.34
C THR A 179 27.51 3.28 4.82
N ALA A 180 28.08 4.36 4.27
CA ALA A 180 27.70 5.70 4.65
C ALA A 180 26.25 6.03 4.25
N TYR A 181 25.78 5.55 3.10
CA TYR A 181 24.39 5.67 2.69
C TYR A 181 23.46 4.84 3.59
N GLY A 182 23.86 3.62 3.95
CA GLY A 182 23.18 2.76 4.92
C GLY A 182 22.93 3.46 6.25
N GLN A 183 23.95 4.06 6.87
CA GLN A 183 23.73 4.74 8.16
C GLN A 183 22.93 6.06 8.01
N ALA A 184 22.92 6.70 6.82
CA ALA A 184 22.03 7.83 6.55
C ALA A 184 20.56 7.40 6.42
N CYS A 185 20.33 6.25 5.80
CA CYS A 185 19.00 5.67 5.67
C CYS A 185 18.42 5.28 7.04
N VAL A 186 19.20 4.63 7.90
CA VAL A 186 18.72 4.19 9.23
C VAL A 186 18.68 5.28 10.29
N ASP A 187 19.03 6.52 9.94
CA ASP A 187 18.80 7.67 10.80
C ASP A 187 17.30 7.72 11.18
N PRO A 188 16.94 7.80 12.47
CA PRO A 188 15.55 7.88 12.91
C PRO A 188 14.76 9.06 12.32
N ALA A 189 15.44 10.13 11.88
CA ALA A 189 14.83 11.26 11.20
C ALA A 189 14.56 11.00 9.70
N GLN A 190 15.12 9.93 9.13
CA GLN A 190 14.87 9.48 7.76
C GLN A 190 13.92 8.28 7.74
N LEU A 191 14.46 7.06 7.85
CA LEU A 191 13.68 5.82 7.76
C LEU A 191 13.67 5.01 9.06
N GLY A 192 14.60 5.25 9.97
CA GLY A 192 14.81 4.40 11.14
C GLY A 192 15.42 3.03 10.82
N GLU A 193 15.64 2.23 11.86
CA GLU A 193 16.42 0.99 11.81
C GLU A 193 15.80 -0.09 10.90
N ILE A 194 16.64 -0.96 10.33
CA ILE A 194 16.19 -2.05 9.44
C ILE A 194 15.87 -3.30 10.28
N PRO A 195 14.59 -3.72 10.35
CA PRO A 195 14.13 -4.74 11.30
C PRO A 195 14.38 -6.19 10.88
N PHE A 196 15.27 -6.44 9.91
CA PHE A 196 15.67 -7.79 9.51
C PHE A 196 16.85 -8.34 10.34
N PHE A 197 17.63 -7.45 10.95
CA PHE A 197 18.94 -7.77 11.47
C PHE A 197 19.00 -7.52 12.98
N GLU A 198 19.47 -8.50 13.74
CA GLU A 198 19.70 -8.33 15.17
C GLU A 198 20.92 -7.42 15.38
N LYS A 199 20.77 -6.37 16.19
CA LYS A 199 21.88 -5.48 16.52
C LYS A 199 22.76 -6.12 17.60
N ILE A 200 24.00 -6.44 17.24
CA ILE A 200 24.99 -7.06 18.12
C ILE A 200 25.75 -5.98 18.89
N GLY A 201 26.09 -4.88 18.23
CA GLY A 201 26.88 -3.79 18.78
C GLY A 201 26.68 -2.46 18.07
N GLU A 202 27.57 -1.51 18.34
CA GLU A 202 27.61 -0.26 17.59
C GLU A 202 28.12 -0.54 16.17
N ASN A 203 27.24 -0.34 15.17
CA ASN A 203 27.47 -0.65 13.76
C ASN A 203 27.81 -2.13 13.44
N ASP A 204 27.46 -3.06 14.34
CA ASP A 204 27.67 -4.51 14.20
C ASP A 204 26.29 -5.21 14.26
N TYR A 205 25.95 -5.96 13.21
CA TYR A 205 24.62 -6.53 13.02
C TYR A 205 24.70 -7.99 12.54
N ALA A 206 23.82 -8.84 13.04
CA ALA A 206 23.70 -10.21 12.51
C ALA A 206 23.30 -10.20 11.04
N THR A 207 23.66 -11.24 10.30
CA THR A 207 23.25 -11.43 8.90
C THR A 207 21.85 -12.04 8.79
N TYR A 208 21.20 -11.86 7.63
CA TYR A 208 19.89 -12.42 7.32
C TYR A 208 19.97 -13.44 6.19
N SER A 209 19.17 -14.52 6.27
CA SER A 209 19.08 -15.51 5.18
C SER A 209 17.84 -15.26 4.31
N CYS A 210 18.05 -15.13 3.00
CA CYS A 210 16.97 -15.13 2.01
C CYS A 210 16.08 -16.36 2.11
N LEU A 211 16.56 -17.48 2.65
CA LEU A 211 15.74 -18.69 2.83
C LEU A 211 14.64 -18.53 3.89
N ASP A 212 14.77 -17.54 4.79
CA ASP A 212 13.76 -17.17 5.78
C ASP A 212 12.66 -16.26 5.20
N SER A 213 12.78 -15.92 3.91
CA SER A 213 11.81 -15.11 3.17
C SER A 213 10.73 -15.96 2.50
N VAL A 214 9.59 -15.31 2.18
CA VAL A 214 8.45 -15.96 1.55
C VAL A 214 8.81 -16.36 0.10
N PRO A 215 8.60 -17.63 -0.29
CA PRO A 215 8.74 -18.07 -1.68
C PRO A 215 7.87 -17.28 -2.65
N ILE A 216 8.43 -16.88 -3.79
CA ILE A 216 7.64 -16.45 -4.95
C ILE A 216 7.46 -17.69 -5.84
N PRO A 217 6.22 -18.19 -6.00
CA PRO A 217 6.00 -19.40 -6.78
C PRO A 217 6.17 -19.15 -8.28
N THR A 218 6.66 -20.17 -8.98
CA THR A 218 6.62 -20.24 -10.44
C THR A 218 5.77 -21.43 -10.85
N THR A 219 4.85 -21.21 -11.77
CA THR A 219 4.00 -22.26 -12.35
C THR A 219 4.14 -22.30 -13.87
N VAL A 220 3.98 -23.50 -14.44
CA VAL A 220 3.87 -23.74 -15.87
C VAL A 220 2.61 -24.56 -16.11
N THR A 221 1.62 -23.96 -16.77
CA THR A 221 0.38 -24.62 -17.14
C THR A 221 0.48 -25.17 -18.56
N ASP A 222 0.20 -26.46 -18.72
CA ASP A 222 0.22 -27.14 -20.02
C ASP A 222 -1.08 -26.92 -20.82
N GLU A 223 -1.11 -27.43 -22.07
CA GLU A 223 -2.27 -27.32 -22.96
C GLU A 223 -3.55 -28.00 -22.41
N ASN A 224 -3.41 -28.90 -21.44
CA ASN A 224 -4.52 -29.60 -20.78
C ASN A 224 -4.98 -28.88 -19.50
N GLY A 225 -4.38 -27.72 -19.17
CA GLY A 225 -4.67 -26.96 -17.96
C GLY A 225 -4.00 -27.51 -16.69
N ALA A 226 -3.04 -28.44 -16.80
CA ALA A 226 -2.32 -28.96 -15.65
C ALA A 226 -1.15 -28.03 -15.30
N ALA A 227 -1.20 -27.43 -14.10
CA ALA A 227 -0.11 -26.64 -13.56
C ALA A 227 1.01 -27.54 -13.02
N THR A 228 2.26 -27.15 -13.28
CA THR A 228 3.48 -27.77 -12.77
C THR A 228 4.42 -26.73 -12.16
N TRP A 229 5.34 -27.16 -11.30
CA TRP A 229 6.26 -26.30 -10.55
C TRP A 229 7.68 -26.63 -10.98
N PRO A 230 8.30 -25.82 -11.86
CA PRO A 230 9.59 -26.16 -12.43
C PRO A 230 10.68 -26.11 -11.36
N THR A 231 11.57 -27.11 -11.38
CA THR A 231 12.71 -27.17 -10.44
C THR A 231 13.95 -26.43 -10.95
N GLU A 232 13.92 -26.00 -12.21
CA GLU A 232 14.98 -25.28 -12.92
C GLU A 232 14.37 -24.10 -13.70
N GLN A 233 15.21 -23.20 -14.22
CA GLN A 233 14.75 -22.12 -15.08
C GLN A 233 14.15 -22.70 -16.37
N VAL A 234 12.99 -22.18 -16.79
CA VAL A 234 12.28 -22.63 -17.99
C VAL A 234 12.14 -21.49 -19.00
N ASN A 235 11.81 -21.81 -20.25
CA ASN A 235 11.62 -20.80 -21.31
C ASN A 235 10.26 -20.10 -21.24
N LYS A 236 9.26 -20.75 -20.64
CA LYS A 236 7.89 -20.24 -20.52
C LYS A 236 7.29 -20.59 -19.16
N CYS A 237 6.53 -19.68 -18.60
CA CYS A 237 5.81 -19.84 -17.34
C CYS A 237 4.58 -18.94 -17.30
N ASP A 238 3.69 -19.19 -16.33
CA ASP A 238 2.44 -18.46 -16.23
C ASP A 238 2.69 -17.02 -15.76
N ASN A 239 3.56 -16.80 -14.79
CA ASN A 239 3.83 -15.45 -14.25
C ASN A 239 5.34 -15.15 -14.26
N PRO A 240 5.94 -14.71 -15.38
CA PRO A 240 7.36 -14.40 -15.42
C PRO A 240 7.73 -13.14 -14.65
N GLN A 241 8.99 -13.08 -14.21
CA GLN A 241 9.59 -11.92 -13.59
C GLN A 241 9.67 -10.76 -14.59
N TYR A 242 9.17 -9.58 -14.23
CA TYR A 242 8.97 -8.47 -15.17
C TYR A 242 10.27 -7.79 -15.62
N ILE A 243 11.23 -7.52 -14.74
CA ILE A 243 12.40 -6.68 -15.09
C ILE A 243 13.32 -7.36 -16.11
N TYR A 244 13.55 -8.66 -15.93
CA TYR A 244 14.47 -9.49 -16.71
C TYR A 244 13.76 -10.40 -17.69
N SER A 245 12.43 -10.50 -17.62
CA SER A 245 11.65 -11.40 -18.48
C SER A 245 12.10 -12.87 -18.32
N LEU A 246 12.10 -13.35 -17.07
CA LEU A 246 12.60 -14.68 -16.70
C LEU A 246 11.54 -15.54 -16.02
N CYS A 247 11.60 -16.84 -16.30
CA CYS A 247 10.85 -17.88 -15.62
C CYS A 247 11.78 -18.69 -14.70
N GLU A 248 11.96 -18.15 -13.49
CA GLU A 248 12.87 -18.72 -12.48
C GLU A 248 12.33 -20.04 -11.90
N PRO A 249 13.20 -20.91 -11.34
CA PRO A 249 12.75 -22.11 -10.64
C PRO A 249 11.73 -21.78 -9.54
N ASN A 250 10.78 -22.67 -9.30
CA ASN A 250 9.90 -22.57 -8.15
C ASN A 250 10.72 -22.65 -6.85
N ALA A 251 10.40 -21.85 -5.83
CA ALA A 251 11.14 -21.82 -4.58
C ALA A 251 10.62 -22.85 -3.57
N VAL A 252 11.40 -23.90 -3.28
CA VAL A 252 11.09 -24.91 -2.25
C VAL A 252 12.33 -25.19 -1.41
N ALA A 253 12.28 -24.86 -0.12
CA ALA A 253 13.42 -25.00 0.77
C ALA A 253 13.93 -26.45 0.79
N GLY A 254 15.25 -26.62 0.62
CA GLY A 254 15.90 -27.94 0.58
C GLY A 254 15.68 -28.76 -0.70
N GLN A 255 14.91 -28.25 -1.67
CA GLN A 255 14.69 -28.91 -2.97
C GLN A 255 15.17 -28.05 -4.14
N THR A 256 14.73 -26.80 -4.18
CA THR A 256 14.99 -25.87 -5.28
C THR A 256 15.29 -24.47 -4.75
N ASN A 257 16.29 -23.82 -5.35
CA ASN A 257 16.59 -22.43 -5.08
C ASN A 257 15.79 -21.58 -6.07
N GLY A 258 14.75 -20.90 -5.61
CA GLY A 258 13.91 -20.01 -6.41
C GLY A 258 13.78 -18.64 -5.73
N PRO A 259 13.11 -17.67 -6.37
CA PRO A 259 13.00 -16.30 -5.86
C PRO A 259 12.23 -16.23 -4.54
N ARG A 260 12.62 -15.29 -3.69
CA ARG A 260 12.03 -15.08 -2.37
C ARG A 260 11.98 -13.61 -1.99
N VAL A 261 10.98 -13.24 -1.19
CA VAL A 261 10.79 -11.86 -0.75
C VAL A 261 10.31 -11.78 0.69
N ALA A 262 10.77 -10.78 1.42
CA ALA A 262 10.31 -10.48 2.76
C ALA A 262 10.01 -8.99 2.91
N SER A 263 9.06 -8.70 3.81
CA SER A 263 8.66 -7.35 4.19
C SER A 263 8.59 -7.27 5.71
N ARG A 264 9.08 -6.18 6.29
CA ARG A 264 9.03 -5.88 7.73
C ARG A 264 8.82 -4.38 7.94
N ILE A 265 8.16 -4.02 9.03
CA ILE A 265 7.85 -2.62 9.38
C ILE A 265 8.59 -2.28 10.67
N ASN A 266 9.19 -1.09 10.75
CA ASN A 266 9.82 -0.59 11.97
C ASN A 266 8.92 0.41 12.72
N ASP A 267 9.38 0.89 13.88
CA ASP A 267 8.61 1.79 14.75
C ASP A 267 8.28 3.15 14.11
N GLN A 268 9.04 3.58 13.09
CA GLN A 268 8.78 4.80 12.33
C GLN A 268 7.69 4.61 11.26
N GLY A 269 7.16 3.39 11.12
CA GLY A 269 6.20 3.03 10.08
C GLY A 269 6.84 2.83 8.70
N THR A 270 8.17 2.66 8.65
CA THR A 270 8.89 2.38 7.40
C THR A 270 8.76 0.91 7.05
N HIS A 271 8.40 0.64 5.80
CA HIS A 271 8.41 -0.70 5.23
C HIS A 271 9.75 -0.99 4.59
N TRP A 272 10.41 -2.05 5.06
CA TRP A 272 11.64 -2.58 4.50
C TRP A 272 11.33 -3.88 3.77
N VAL A 273 11.67 -3.93 2.48
CA VAL A 273 11.46 -5.07 1.60
C VAL A 273 12.81 -5.59 1.12
N LEU A 274 13.06 -6.88 1.30
CA LEU A 274 14.24 -7.59 0.79
C LEU A 274 13.78 -8.61 -0.26
N LEU A 275 14.38 -8.55 -1.45
CA LEU A 275 14.09 -9.44 -2.58
C LEU A 275 15.36 -10.16 -3.01
N CYS A 276 15.31 -11.48 -3.05
CA CYS A 276 16.38 -12.34 -3.55
C CYS A 276 15.86 -13.09 -4.77
N ARG A 277 16.50 -12.90 -5.93
CA ARG A 277 16.04 -13.46 -7.21
C ARG A 277 17.22 -13.81 -8.11
N LYS A 278 16.93 -14.40 -9.28
CA LYS A 278 17.95 -14.98 -10.17
C LYS A 278 18.79 -16.01 -9.42
N SER A 279 18.09 -16.95 -8.81
CA SER A 279 18.67 -18.02 -8.01
C SER A 279 19.71 -18.80 -8.80
N LYS A 280 20.80 -19.18 -8.12
CA LYS A 280 21.82 -20.08 -8.65
C LYS A 280 21.47 -21.51 -8.27
N THR A 281 22.22 -22.47 -8.82
CA THR A 281 22.08 -23.90 -8.51
C THR A 281 22.31 -24.23 -7.05
N GLU A 282 23.20 -23.49 -6.37
CA GLU A 282 23.47 -23.65 -4.95
C GLU A 282 22.39 -22.95 -4.11
N LEU A 283 21.84 -23.65 -3.12
CA LEU A 283 20.75 -23.15 -2.29
C LEU A 283 21.16 -21.91 -1.49
N GLY A 284 20.36 -20.86 -1.57
CA GLY A 284 20.63 -19.60 -0.88
C GLY A 284 21.58 -18.66 -1.62
N GLU A 285 22.06 -19.03 -2.82
CA GLU A 285 22.82 -18.10 -3.67
C GLU A 285 21.93 -17.42 -4.72
N TYR A 286 22.09 -16.10 -4.87
CA TYR A 286 21.27 -15.28 -5.77
C TYR A 286 22.11 -14.26 -6.50
N ASN A 287 21.93 -14.12 -7.83
CA ASN A 287 22.66 -13.11 -8.59
C ASN A 287 22.19 -11.68 -8.28
N ASP A 288 20.97 -11.52 -7.78
CA ASP A 288 20.32 -10.24 -7.52
C ASP A 288 19.66 -10.29 -6.13
N VAL A 289 20.26 -9.54 -5.20
CA VAL A 289 19.73 -9.28 -3.85
C VAL A 289 19.52 -7.77 -3.73
N ALA A 290 18.27 -7.36 -3.55
CA ALA A 290 17.84 -5.97 -3.56
C ALA A 290 17.03 -5.64 -2.32
N MET A 291 17.24 -4.46 -1.75
CA MET A 291 16.46 -3.97 -0.61
C MET A 291 15.91 -2.57 -0.87
N ILE A 292 14.66 -2.35 -0.47
CA ILE A 292 13.98 -1.07 -0.53
C ILE A 292 13.41 -0.74 0.84
N GLY A 293 13.81 0.39 1.41
CA GLY A 293 13.14 0.97 2.57
C GLY A 293 12.28 2.15 2.12
N HIS A 294 11.00 2.16 2.44
CA HIS A 294 10.11 3.29 2.16
C HIS A 294 9.20 3.61 3.34
N ASN A 295 9.15 4.89 3.70
CA ASN A 295 8.19 5.39 4.66
C ASN A 295 7.01 6.05 3.93
N PRO A 296 5.80 5.46 3.94
CA PRO A 296 4.65 6.01 3.20
C PRO A 296 4.17 7.36 3.75
N TYR A 297 4.60 7.76 4.95
CA TYR A 297 4.20 8.99 5.61
C TYR A 297 5.13 10.17 5.29
N THR A 298 6.44 9.94 5.25
CA THR A 298 7.44 10.99 4.92
C THR A 298 7.85 10.97 3.45
N GLY A 299 7.64 9.83 2.79
CA GLY A 299 8.01 9.56 1.41
C GLY A 299 9.46 9.21 1.21
N LYS A 300 10.28 9.26 2.27
CA LYS A 300 11.70 8.92 2.20
C LYS A 300 11.83 7.47 1.73
N THR A 301 12.82 7.25 0.86
CA THR A 301 13.12 5.95 0.27
C THR A 301 14.63 5.75 0.15
N CYS A 302 15.09 4.53 0.43
CA CYS A 302 16.44 4.07 0.15
C CYS A 302 16.42 2.79 -0.69
N TYR A 303 17.42 2.65 -1.56
CA TYR A 303 17.63 1.49 -2.41
C TYR A 303 19.00 0.89 -2.16
N PHE A 304 19.06 -0.43 -2.06
CA PHE A 304 20.30 -1.18 -2.00
C PHE A 304 20.25 -2.34 -2.99
N GLN A 305 21.38 -2.59 -3.65
CA GLN A 305 21.55 -3.69 -4.58
C GLN A 305 22.93 -4.29 -4.35
N ASN A 306 23.02 -5.62 -4.41
CA ASN A 306 24.31 -6.32 -4.37
C ASN A 306 25.17 -6.01 -5.62
N ALA A 307 26.45 -6.37 -5.55
CA ALA A 307 27.30 -6.44 -6.73
C ALA A 307 26.85 -7.60 -7.63
N LEU A 308 25.90 -7.31 -8.53
CA LEU A 308 25.25 -8.26 -9.41
C LEU A 308 26.24 -9.28 -9.98
N TYR A 309 25.92 -10.57 -9.87
CA TYR A 309 26.69 -11.72 -10.36
C TYR A 309 28.08 -11.97 -9.73
N SER A 310 28.54 -11.16 -8.77
CA SER A 310 29.85 -11.34 -8.12
C SER A 310 29.80 -11.47 -6.60
N ARG A 311 28.79 -10.87 -5.95
CA ARG A 311 28.51 -11.04 -4.52
C ARG A 311 27.12 -11.63 -4.37
N THR A 312 27.04 -12.96 -4.35
CA THR A 312 25.78 -13.72 -4.51
C THR A 312 25.33 -14.49 -3.27
N ASP A 313 25.99 -14.29 -2.13
CA ASP A 313 25.65 -15.00 -0.89
C ASP A 313 24.38 -14.41 -0.27
N GLY A 314 23.25 -15.06 -0.51
CA GLY A 314 21.97 -14.74 0.11
C GLY A 314 21.70 -15.48 1.42
N ASN A 315 22.61 -16.35 1.88
CA ASN A 315 22.49 -16.99 3.19
C ASN A 315 22.96 -16.06 4.32
N HIS A 316 23.84 -15.10 3.99
CA HIS A 316 24.45 -14.18 4.94
C HIS A 316 24.34 -12.73 4.46
N VAL A 317 23.13 -12.27 4.15
CA VAL A 317 22.89 -10.87 3.75
C VAL A 317 23.30 -9.95 4.92
N PRO A 318 24.27 -9.03 4.75
CA PRO A 318 24.67 -8.12 5.81
C PRO A 318 23.75 -6.90 5.90
N HIS A 319 23.68 -6.27 7.08
CA HIS A 319 22.99 -4.99 7.21
C HIS A 319 23.71 -3.92 6.36
N PRO A 320 23.01 -3.10 5.54
CA PRO A 320 23.65 -2.08 4.69
C PRO A 320 24.53 -1.06 5.41
N ALA A 321 24.30 -0.87 6.70
CA ALA A 321 25.07 0.03 7.57
C ALA A 321 26.16 -0.67 8.41
N ASP A 322 26.32 -2.00 8.30
CA ASP A 322 27.33 -2.76 9.05
C ASP A 322 28.74 -2.45 8.53
N ASP A 323 29.63 -2.07 9.44
CA ASP A 323 31.04 -1.80 9.15
C ASP A 323 32.03 -2.52 10.07
N VAL A 324 31.54 -3.50 10.82
CA VAL A 324 32.30 -4.25 11.83
C VAL A 324 32.32 -5.73 11.47
N ASP A 325 33.47 -6.22 11.04
CA ASP A 325 33.71 -7.67 10.92
C ASP A 325 33.92 -8.28 12.32
N SER A 326 32.94 -9.06 12.77
CA SER A 326 32.93 -9.72 14.07
C SER A 326 32.69 -11.23 13.94
N PRO A 327 33.04 -12.06 14.94
CA PRO A 327 32.75 -13.49 14.88
C PRO A 327 31.25 -13.82 14.73
N GLN A 328 30.36 -12.89 15.08
CA GLN A 328 28.91 -13.02 14.97
C GLN A 328 28.34 -12.33 13.72
N SER A 329 29.08 -11.37 13.14
CA SER A 329 28.84 -10.73 11.84
C SER A 329 30.09 -10.81 10.95
N PRO A 330 30.39 -11.97 10.35
CA PRO A 330 31.57 -12.12 9.49
C PRO A 330 31.39 -11.44 8.12
N GLN A 331 30.21 -10.90 7.81
CA GLN A 331 29.94 -10.16 6.58
C GLN A 331 29.51 -8.73 6.92
N THR A 332 30.19 -7.76 6.33
CA THR A 332 29.88 -6.33 6.48
C THR A 332 29.14 -5.83 5.25
N SER A 333 28.68 -4.57 5.25
CA SER A 333 27.96 -3.99 4.12
C SER A 333 28.67 -4.21 2.77
N ALA A 334 29.99 -4.02 2.72
CA ALA A 334 30.80 -4.19 1.52
C ALA A 334 31.02 -5.66 1.10
N SER A 335 30.63 -6.63 1.92
CA SER A 335 30.67 -8.05 1.54
C SER A 335 29.60 -8.41 0.50
N LEU A 336 28.49 -7.65 0.46
CA LEU A 336 27.39 -7.89 -0.47
C LEU A 336 27.00 -6.64 -1.28
N TRP A 337 26.66 -5.56 -0.60
CA TRP A 337 26.13 -4.34 -1.21
C TRP A 337 27.24 -3.60 -1.96
N ASN A 338 26.88 -2.95 -3.06
CA ASN A 338 27.86 -2.22 -3.85
C ASN A 338 27.24 -1.04 -4.58
N GLY A 339 27.99 0.05 -4.70
CA GLY A 339 27.56 1.25 -5.42
C GLY A 339 26.43 2.01 -4.74
N LEU A 340 26.38 3.32 -5.01
CA LEU A 340 25.21 4.12 -4.63
C LEU A 340 24.13 3.94 -5.68
N HIS A 341 22.95 3.60 -5.20
CA HIS A 341 21.80 3.28 -6.03
C HIS A 341 20.61 4.11 -5.54
N GLY A 342 20.04 4.90 -6.44
CA GLY A 342 19.03 5.88 -6.06
C GLY A 342 18.37 6.52 -7.27
N GLY A 343 18.49 7.85 -7.35
CA GLY A 343 17.85 8.64 -8.42
C GLY A 343 18.53 8.48 -9.79
N ILE A 344 18.05 9.26 -10.76
CA ILE A 344 18.64 9.31 -12.11
C ILE A 344 19.90 10.16 -12.08
N GLY A 345 21.00 9.66 -12.66
CA GLY A 345 22.28 10.37 -12.74
C GLY A 345 23.49 9.53 -12.36
N ASP A 346 23.33 8.43 -11.60
CA ASP A 346 24.43 7.54 -11.23
C ASP A 346 23.97 6.11 -10.92
N GLY A 347 24.88 5.15 -11.05
CA GLY A 347 24.64 3.74 -10.75
C GLY A 347 23.49 3.12 -11.56
N ILE A 348 22.75 2.21 -10.91
CA ILE A 348 21.63 1.47 -11.52
C ILE A 348 20.40 2.36 -11.81
N GLU A 349 20.37 3.60 -11.33
CA GLU A 349 19.25 4.54 -11.49
C GLU A 349 17.90 3.93 -11.07
N CYS A 350 17.78 3.44 -9.83
CA CYS A 350 16.58 2.78 -9.31
C CYS A 350 15.28 3.57 -9.59
N ALA A 351 15.31 4.90 -9.44
CA ALA A 351 14.17 5.78 -9.73
C ALA A 351 13.69 5.71 -11.19
N LYS A 352 14.52 5.29 -12.14
CA LYS A 352 14.09 5.10 -13.54
C LYS A 352 13.12 3.95 -13.68
N CYS A 353 13.33 2.85 -12.94
CA CYS A 353 12.41 1.72 -12.88
C CYS A 353 11.25 2.01 -11.93
N HIS A 354 11.57 2.53 -10.74
CA HIS A 354 10.64 2.94 -9.69
C HIS A 354 10.15 4.38 -9.92
N SER A 355 9.70 4.67 -11.14
CA SER A 355 9.48 6.06 -11.60
C SER A 355 8.29 6.79 -11.02
N SER A 356 7.61 6.16 -10.08
CA SER A 356 6.30 6.60 -9.63
C SER A 356 6.10 6.23 -8.19
N ASP A 357 6.46 5.00 -7.83
CA ASP A 357 6.37 4.51 -6.47
C ASP A 357 7.55 3.58 -6.16
N PRO A 358 7.88 3.42 -4.87
CA PRO A 358 9.00 2.59 -4.43
C PRO A 358 8.76 1.10 -4.69
N PHE A 359 7.50 0.64 -4.75
CA PHE A 359 7.17 -0.76 -5.01
C PHE A 359 6.44 -0.90 -6.34
N ILE A 360 6.84 -1.90 -7.13
CA ILE A 360 6.25 -2.21 -8.42
C ILE A 360 5.50 -3.53 -8.26
N HIS A 361 4.18 -3.48 -8.45
CA HIS A 361 3.32 -4.66 -8.37
C HIS A 361 3.12 -5.27 -9.76
N THR A 362 3.19 -6.59 -9.81
CA THR A 362 3.01 -7.42 -11.00
C THR A 362 2.43 -8.77 -10.58
N PRO A 363 1.78 -9.53 -11.47
CA PRO A 363 1.32 -10.88 -11.16
C PRO A 363 2.41 -11.77 -10.57
N TRP A 364 3.66 -11.62 -11.00
CA TRP A 364 4.79 -12.39 -10.46
C TRP A 364 5.01 -12.15 -8.95
N ILE A 365 5.29 -10.90 -8.55
CA ILE A 365 5.64 -10.57 -7.16
C ILE A 365 4.44 -10.69 -6.21
N ASP A 366 3.22 -10.45 -6.70
CA ASP A 366 1.99 -10.47 -5.89
C ASP A 366 1.54 -11.88 -5.51
N GLN A 367 2.17 -12.92 -6.07
CA GLN A 367 1.97 -14.31 -5.66
C GLN A 367 2.65 -14.66 -4.33
N ALA A 368 3.64 -13.88 -3.88
CA ALA A 368 4.18 -14.05 -2.53
C ALA A 368 3.14 -13.55 -1.53
N LYS A 369 2.48 -14.49 -0.84
CA LYS A 369 1.41 -14.21 0.13
C LYS A 369 1.86 -14.43 1.57
N ASP A 370 1.35 -13.61 2.48
CA ASP A 370 1.44 -13.85 3.91
C ASP A 370 0.43 -14.92 4.37
N GLU A 371 0.40 -15.20 5.68
CA GLU A 371 -0.50 -16.21 6.27
C GLU A 371 -2.00 -15.87 6.13
N ARG A 372 -2.34 -14.62 5.79
CA ARG A 372 -3.72 -14.14 5.57
C ARG A 372 -4.11 -14.19 4.09
N GLY A 373 -3.18 -14.53 3.20
CA GLY A 373 -3.39 -14.52 1.75
C GLY A 373 -3.15 -13.16 1.10
N ASP A 374 -2.67 -12.16 1.86
CA ASP A 374 -2.35 -10.82 1.35
C ASP A 374 -0.95 -10.81 0.72
N PRO A 375 -0.70 -10.00 -0.33
CA PRO A 375 0.66 -9.84 -0.87
C PRO A 375 1.64 -9.43 0.23
N VAL A 376 2.84 -10.03 0.26
CA VAL A 376 3.89 -9.66 1.23
C VAL A 376 4.39 -8.23 1.01
N ILE A 377 4.38 -7.78 -0.26
CA ILE A 377 4.80 -6.42 -0.62
C ILE A 377 3.70 -5.43 -0.25
N PRO A 378 4.02 -4.30 0.40
CA PRO A 378 3.03 -3.29 0.75
C PRO A 378 2.30 -2.79 -0.49
N LYS A 379 0.99 -3.03 -0.54
CA LYS A 379 0.12 -2.78 -1.69
C LYS A 379 -0.99 -1.80 -1.36
N MET A 380 -1.27 -0.89 -2.29
CA MET A 380 -2.33 0.11 -2.16
C MET A 380 -3.70 -0.54 -1.93
N GLY A 381 -4.40 -0.08 -0.90
CA GLY A 381 -5.72 -0.57 -0.47
C GLY A 381 -5.70 -1.85 0.38
N ILE A 382 -4.53 -2.45 0.59
CA ILE A 382 -4.37 -3.64 1.43
C ILE A 382 -3.61 -3.30 2.71
N HIS A 383 -2.51 -2.57 2.60
CA HIS A 383 -1.62 -2.30 3.73
C HIS A 383 -1.79 -0.87 4.27
N ASP A 384 -1.69 -0.74 5.60
CA ASP A 384 -1.70 0.55 6.28
C ASP A 384 -0.62 1.50 5.71
N GLY A 385 -0.96 2.78 5.57
CA GLY A 385 -0.10 3.78 4.93
C GLY A 385 -0.17 3.80 3.40
N TYR A 386 -0.57 2.70 2.75
CA TYR A 386 -0.76 2.61 1.30
C TYR A 386 -2.25 2.63 0.99
N ASN A 387 -2.90 3.78 1.17
CA ASN A 387 -4.33 3.90 0.92
C ASN A 387 -4.61 4.14 -0.57
N GLN A 388 -5.71 3.58 -1.08
CA GLN A 388 -6.21 3.97 -2.40
C GLN A 388 -6.75 5.40 -2.37
N GLY A 389 -6.42 6.18 -3.39
CA GLY A 389 -6.79 7.59 -3.52
C GLY A 389 -5.77 8.34 -4.37
N PHE A 390 -6.05 9.63 -4.63
CA PHE A 390 -5.18 10.52 -5.41
C PHE A 390 -3.73 10.37 -4.98
N ASN A 391 -2.84 10.07 -5.94
CA ASN A 391 -1.41 9.79 -5.79
C ASN A 391 -0.60 10.94 -5.16
N ASP A 392 -0.99 11.40 -3.98
CA ASP A 392 -0.41 12.47 -3.18
C ASP A 392 0.55 11.94 -2.10
N SER A 393 0.67 10.61 -1.99
CA SER A 393 1.64 9.96 -1.12
C SER A 393 3.05 10.42 -1.45
N PRO A 394 3.83 10.88 -0.47
CA PRO A 394 5.15 11.39 -0.77
C PRO A 394 6.10 10.29 -1.27
N TYR A 395 7.02 10.66 -2.14
CA TYR A 395 8.06 9.79 -2.64
C TYR A 395 9.32 10.61 -2.99
N SER A 396 10.37 10.46 -2.18
CA SER A 396 11.67 11.09 -2.36
C SER A 396 12.79 10.14 -1.93
N ILE A 397 13.97 10.32 -2.51
CA ILE A 397 15.14 9.50 -2.16
C ILE A 397 15.95 10.21 -1.09
N VAL A 398 16.43 9.47 -0.09
CA VAL A 398 17.32 10.02 0.93
C VAL A 398 18.57 10.60 0.26
N ASN A 399 18.93 11.81 0.67
CA ASN A 399 20.07 12.56 0.13
C ASN A 399 19.99 12.91 -1.38
N LEU A 400 18.79 12.95 -1.98
CA LEU A 400 18.60 13.22 -3.42
C LEU A 400 19.36 14.47 -3.92
N VAL A 401 19.25 15.60 -3.21
CA VAL A 401 19.80 16.90 -3.65
C VAL A 401 21.32 16.91 -3.61
N ALA A 402 21.96 16.47 -2.51
CA ALA A 402 23.42 16.50 -2.41
C ALA A 402 24.10 15.44 -3.30
N GLN A 403 23.35 14.41 -3.71
CA GLN A 403 23.79 13.45 -4.72
C GLN A 403 23.63 13.96 -6.16
N GLU A 404 23.03 15.15 -6.36
CA GLU A 404 22.69 15.71 -7.68
C GLU A 404 21.78 14.78 -8.51
N TRP A 405 20.99 13.94 -7.82
CA TRP A 405 20.07 13.01 -8.43
C TRP A 405 18.77 13.70 -8.85
N THR A 406 18.13 13.16 -9.89
CA THR A 406 16.81 13.60 -10.35
C THR A 406 15.78 12.49 -10.25
N MET A 407 14.51 12.88 -10.22
CA MET A 407 13.36 11.97 -10.17
C MET A 407 12.49 12.12 -11.44
N PRO A 408 11.82 11.07 -11.90
CA PRO A 408 10.83 11.17 -12.97
C PRO A 408 9.63 12.04 -12.60
N LYS A 409 8.92 12.52 -13.62
CA LYS A 409 7.62 13.20 -13.49
C LYS A 409 6.48 12.19 -13.58
N HIS A 410 5.31 12.51 -13.03
CA HIS A 410 4.09 11.71 -13.16
C HIS A 410 2.99 12.36 -13.99
N LEU A 411 2.18 11.54 -14.64
CA LEU A 411 1.08 12.00 -15.49
C LEU A 411 -0.17 12.30 -14.66
N VAL A 412 -0.76 13.47 -14.86
CA VAL A 412 -1.96 13.96 -14.14
C VAL A 412 -3.10 14.35 -15.09
N SER A 413 -3.04 13.89 -16.34
CA SER A 413 -4.06 14.19 -17.34
C SER A 413 -5.38 13.50 -17.01
N GLU A 414 -6.51 14.19 -17.22
CA GLU A 414 -7.84 13.68 -16.89
C GLU A 414 -8.21 12.46 -17.75
N GLU A 415 -7.72 12.44 -18.99
CA GLU A 415 -7.88 11.34 -19.93
C GLU A 415 -7.19 10.04 -19.46
N ALA A 416 -6.25 10.13 -18.51
CA ALA A 416 -5.61 8.98 -17.89
C ALA A 416 -6.26 8.57 -16.55
N ALA A 417 -7.29 9.28 -16.09
CA ALA A 417 -7.84 9.15 -14.73
C ALA A 417 -8.31 7.75 -14.37
N ALA A 418 -8.78 6.95 -15.33
CA ALA A 418 -9.17 5.56 -15.08
C ALA A 418 -8.01 4.72 -14.51
N CYS A 419 -6.77 5.00 -14.91
CA CYS A 419 -5.57 4.37 -14.36
C CYS A 419 -4.95 5.21 -13.24
N THR A 420 -4.87 6.54 -13.42
CA THR A 420 -4.16 7.43 -12.50
C THR A 420 -4.93 7.74 -11.21
N LYS A 421 -6.19 7.31 -11.08
CA LYS A 421 -6.94 7.34 -9.81
C LYS A 421 -6.33 6.46 -8.72
N CYS A 422 -5.69 5.35 -9.11
CA CYS A 422 -5.09 4.37 -8.19
C CYS A 422 -3.58 4.23 -8.37
N HIS A 423 -3.05 4.55 -9.55
CA HIS A 423 -1.63 4.38 -9.86
C HIS A 423 -0.97 5.68 -10.21
N ARG A 424 0.20 5.94 -9.63
CA ARG A 424 1.07 6.96 -10.19
C ARG A 424 1.75 6.38 -11.43
N ILE A 425 1.67 7.08 -12.56
CA ILE A 425 2.34 6.67 -13.79
C ILE A 425 3.39 7.71 -14.20
N GLY A 426 4.66 7.30 -14.15
CA GLY A 426 5.82 8.16 -14.36
C GLY A 426 6.35 8.07 -15.78
N ASN A 427 7.11 9.09 -16.22
CA ASN A 427 7.74 9.12 -17.55
C ASN A 427 9.05 8.28 -17.64
N GLY A 428 9.27 7.38 -16.69
CA GLY A 428 10.42 6.48 -16.60
C GLY A 428 10.28 5.21 -17.44
N ARG A 429 10.92 4.13 -16.99
CA ARG A 429 10.98 2.85 -17.72
C ARG A 429 9.61 2.16 -17.78
N TRP A 430 8.81 2.23 -16.71
CA TRP A 430 7.48 1.61 -16.63
C TRP A 430 6.62 1.98 -17.85
N SER A 431 6.47 3.29 -18.09
CA SER A 431 5.63 3.83 -19.15
C SER A 431 6.22 3.66 -20.56
N LYS A 432 7.54 3.49 -20.68
CA LYS A 432 8.22 3.35 -21.98
C LYS A 432 8.38 1.91 -22.45
N GLN A 433 8.41 0.94 -21.52
CA GLN A 433 8.79 -0.44 -21.84
C GLN A 433 7.79 -1.50 -21.38
N TRP A 434 7.06 -1.29 -20.28
CA TRP A 434 6.28 -2.37 -19.67
C TRP A 434 4.77 -2.20 -19.84
N ASN A 435 4.28 -1.03 -20.24
CA ASN A 435 2.85 -0.79 -20.43
C ASN A 435 2.21 -1.67 -21.53
N SER A 436 2.94 -2.09 -22.56
CA SER A 436 2.46 -2.99 -23.61
C SER A 436 2.22 -4.41 -23.10
N ARG A 437 2.87 -4.81 -22.00
CA ARG A 437 2.65 -6.11 -21.37
C ARG A 437 1.30 -6.19 -20.67
N LEU A 438 0.79 -5.06 -20.18
CA LEU A 438 -0.49 -4.93 -19.48
C LEU A 438 -1.71 -5.08 -20.39
N VAL A 439 -1.48 -5.10 -21.70
CA VAL A 439 -2.53 -5.17 -22.73
C VAL A 439 -2.24 -6.30 -23.74
N GLY A 440 -1.33 -7.23 -23.40
CA GLY A 440 -0.98 -8.37 -24.25
C GLY A 440 -0.32 -8.03 -25.59
N GLU A 441 0.18 -6.80 -25.79
CA GLU A 441 0.75 -6.36 -27.08
C GLU A 441 2.27 -6.53 -27.18
N ASP A 442 2.96 -6.86 -26.10
CA ASP A 442 4.41 -7.06 -26.10
C ASP A 442 4.79 -8.43 -26.70
N ILE A 443 5.20 -8.44 -27.97
CA ILE A 443 5.60 -9.65 -28.70
C ILE A 443 6.77 -10.38 -28.03
N SER A 444 7.69 -9.66 -27.37
CA SER A 444 8.82 -10.29 -26.69
C SER A 444 8.39 -10.99 -25.42
N TRP A 445 7.48 -10.36 -24.67
CA TRP A 445 6.85 -10.93 -23.48
C TRP A 445 5.98 -12.15 -23.82
N ASN A 446 5.18 -12.05 -24.89
CA ASN A 446 4.28 -13.14 -25.31
C ASN A 446 5.03 -14.43 -25.71
N LYS A 447 6.36 -14.36 -25.95
CA LYS A 447 7.19 -15.54 -26.24
C LYS A 447 7.65 -16.30 -24.99
N ILE A 448 7.59 -15.68 -23.82
CA ILE A 448 8.09 -16.26 -22.55
C ILE A 448 6.96 -16.63 -21.59
N VAL A 449 5.70 -16.46 -22.00
CA VAL A 449 4.52 -16.80 -21.21
C VAL A 449 3.84 -18.05 -21.79
N THR A 450 3.11 -18.75 -20.94
CA THR A 450 2.24 -19.88 -21.34
C THR A 450 0.94 -19.36 -21.97
N ASP A 451 0.20 -20.27 -22.60
CA ASP A 451 -1.12 -19.95 -23.15
C ASP A 451 -2.12 -19.57 -22.05
N GLU A 452 -1.91 -20.09 -20.82
CA GLU A 452 -2.70 -19.72 -19.63
C GLU A 452 -2.59 -18.23 -19.31
N TYR A 453 -1.39 -17.65 -19.36
CA TYR A 453 -1.21 -16.21 -19.13
C TYR A 453 -1.80 -15.36 -20.25
N LEU A 454 -1.84 -15.87 -21.48
CA LEU A 454 -2.39 -15.13 -22.63
C LEU A 454 -3.91 -15.03 -22.60
N LYS A 455 -4.59 -15.71 -21.67
CA LYS A 455 -6.00 -15.47 -21.38
C LYS A 455 -6.22 -14.02 -20.96
N PHE A 456 -7.39 -13.49 -21.31
CA PHE A 456 -7.69 -12.06 -21.16
C PHE A 456 -7.52 -11.60 -19.70
N GLU A 457 -8.06 -12.35 -18.75
CA GLU A 457 -8.01 -12.08 -17.31
C GLU A 457 -6.58 -12.01 -16.74
N HIS A 458 -5.62 -12.68 -17.39
CA HIS A 458 -4.22 -12.72 -16.94
C HIS A 458 -3.34 -11.72 -17.69
N ALA A 459 -3.54 -11.57 -19.00
CA ALA A 459 -2.79 -10.59 -19.80
C ALA A 459 -3.23 -9.15 -19.51
N PHE A 460 -4.51 -8.95 -19.17
CA PHE A 460 -5.12 -7.66 -18.83
C PHE A 460 -5.38 -7.53 -17.33
N TRP A 461 -4.51 -8.10 -16.47
CA TRP A 461 -4.65 -8.17 -15.00
C TRP A 461 -4.90 -6.85 -14.24
N MET A 462 -4.97 -5.70 -14.93
CA MET A 462 -5.48 -4.42 -14.44
C MET A 462 -6.49 -3.84 -15.45
N PRO A 463 -7.65 -3.33 -15.02
CA PRO A 463 -8.08 -3.07 -13.63
C PRO A 463 -8.47 -4.35 -12.87
N PRO A 464 -8.65 -4.29 -11.54
CA PRO A 464 -9.10 -5.45 -10.74
C PRO A 464 -10.51 -5.96 -11.12
N GLU A 465 -11.31 -5.16 -11.84
CA GLU A 465 -12.68 -5.47 -12.26
C GLU A 465 -12.75 -5.81 -13.75
N LEU A 466 -12.14 -6.92 -14.17
CA LEU A 466 -12.18 -7.38 -15.57
C LEU A 466 -13.46 -8.14 -15.93
N GLN A 467 -14.32 -8.45 -14.96
CA GLN A 467 -15.43 -9.40 -15.13
C GLN A 467 -16.50 -8.94 -16.15
N SER A 468 -16.52 -7.66 -16.52
CA SER A 468 -17.38 -7.07 -17.56
C SER A 468 -16.63 -6.66 -18.84
N LEU A 469 -15.33 -6.95 -18.92
CA LEU A 469 -14.47 -6.62 -20.04
C LEU A 469 -13.94 -7.91 -20.70
N ASP A 470 -13.75 -7.83 -22.00
CA ASP A 470 -13.09 -8.83 -22.82
C ASP A 470 -12.25 -8.14 -23.89
N ALA A 471 -11.57 -8.92 -24.72
CA ALA A 471 -10.73 -8.37 -25.78
C ALA A 471 -11.50 -7.49 -26.77
N ALA A 472 -12.80 -7.69 -26.96
CA ALA A 472 -13.62 -6.93 -27.90
C ALA A 472 -14.11 -5.60 -27.33
N THR A 473 -14.43 -5.57 -26.03
CA THR A 473 -14.96 -4.41 -25.31
C THR A 473 -13.86 -3.52 -24.72
N TRP A 474 -12.65 -4.07 -24.49
CA TRP A 474 -11.52 -3.34 -23.91
C TRP A 474 -11.23 -2.00 -24.60
N PRO A 475 -11.10 -1.89 -25.94
CA PRO A 475 -10.71 -0.63 -26.59
C PRO A 475 -11.68 0.53 -26.32
N GLU A 476 -12.97 0.22 -26.11
CA GLU A 476 -14.01 1.22 -25.86
C GLU A 476 -14.24 1.52 -24.39
N SER A 477 -13.69 0.71 -23.49
CA SER A 477 -13.74 0.95 -22.04
C SER A 477 -12.95 2.20 -21.64
N GLU A 478 -13.27 2.76 -20.46
CA GLU A 478 -12.50 3.86 -19.88
C GLU A 478 -11.03 3.50 -19.66
N TYR A 479 -10.74 2.23 -19.33
CA TYR A 479 -9.39 1.72 -19.10
C TYR A 479 -8.60 1.57 -20.40
N GLY A 480 -9.22 1.03 -21.45
CA GLY A 480 -8.60 0.94 -22.78
C GLY A 480 -8.26 2.31 -23.36
N LYS A 481 -9.19 3.27 -23.22
CA LYS A 481 -8.98 4.68 -23.63
C LYS A 481 -7.86 5.35 -22.84
N ALA A 482 -7.85 5.19 -21.51
CA ALA A 482 -6.78 5.71 -20.66
C ALA A 482 -5.41 5.09 -20.98
N MET A 483 -5.35 3.77 -21.21
CA MET A 483 -4.11 3.09 -21.61
C MET A 483 -3.59 3.55 -22.97
N ALA A 484 -4.47 3.77 -23.95
CA ALA A 484 -4.09 4.34 -25.24
C ALA A 484 -3.52 5.77 -25.09
N PHE A 485 -4.18 6.60 -24.27
CA PHE A 485 -3.70 7.95 -23.96
C PHE A 485 -2.34 7.93 -23.25
N LEU A 486 -2.19 7.08 -22.22
CA LEU A 486 -0.93 6.88 -21.48
C LEU A 486 0.21 6.51 -22.43
N ARG A 487 -0.01 5.55 -23.33
CA ARG A 487 0.98 5.13 -24.34
C ARG A 487 1.37 6.27 -25.27
N ASN A 488 0.40 7.08 -25.71
CA ASN A 488 0.70 8.26 -26.51
C ASN A 488 1.57 9.26 -25.73
N CYS A 489 1.27 9.52 -24.46
CA CYS A 489 2.07 10.40 -23.62
C CYS A 489 3.47 9.84 -23.32
N SER A 490 3.62 8.53 -23.15
CA SER A 490 4.93 7.90 -23.01
C SER A 490 5.82 8.08 -24.24
N ASN A 491 5.24 7.96 -25.43
CA ASN A 491 5.94 8.04 -26.71
C ASN A 491 6.16 9.49 -27.14
N ASN A 492 5.24 10.40 -26.78
CA ASN A 492 5.22 11.80 -27.16
C ASN A 492 5.04 12.69 -25.92
N PRO A 493 6.01 12.75 -25.00
CA PRO A 493 5.85 13.44 -23.71
C PRO A 493 5.59 14.95 -23.83
N GLU A 494 6.03 15.56 -24.93
CA GLU A 494 5.84 17.00 -25.24
C GLU A 494 4.46 17.31 -25.85
N ASN A 495 3.59 16.31 -26.03
CA ASN A 495 2.24 16.56 -26.49
C ASN A 495 1.49 17.44 -25.48
N ALA A 496 0.86 18.52 -25.96
CA ALA A 496 0.18 19.51 -25.11
C ALA A 496 -0.95 18.95 -24.23
N LEU A 497 -1.51 17.78 -24.59
CA LEU A 497 -2.50 17.08 -23.77
C LEU A 497 -1.87 16.35 -22.58
N CYS A 498 -0.59 15.99 -22.66
CA CYS A 498 0.11 15.24 -21.64
C CYS A 498 0.61 16.16 -20.51
N LYS A 499 -0.17 16.23 -19.44
CA LYS A 499 0.16 17.01 -18.25
C LYS A 499 1.06 16.20 -17.32
N TRP A 500 2.33 16.59 -17.24
CA TRP A 500 3.34 15.98 -16.36
C TRP A 500 3.69 16.92 -15.19
N GLU A 501 3.63 16.39 -13.97
CA GLU A 501 3.97 17.11 -12.74
C GLU A 501 5.15 16.45 -12.00
N GLU A 502 5.81 17.21 -11.13
CA GLU A 502 6.83 16.66 -10.24
C GLU A 502 6.20 15.74 -9.20
N LEU A 503 6.95 14.74 -8.75
CA LEU A 503 6.50 13.87 -7.67
C LEU A 503 6.35 14.66 -6.36
N PRO A 504 5.29 14.42 -5.57
CA PRO A 504 5.22 14.93 -4.21
C PRO A 504 6.39 14.34 -3.40
N THR A 505 7.34 15.15 -2.95
CA THR A 505 8.53 14.68 -2.21
C THR A 505 8.36 14.69 -0.70
N GLU A 506 7.33 15.40 -0.24
CA GLU A 506 6.91 15.52 1.15
C GLU A 506 5.42 15.25 1.21
N ALA A 507 4.93 14.70 2.33
CA ALA A 507 3.50 14.54 2.46
C ALA A 507 2.86 15.90 2.22
N ILE A 508 1.81 15.98 1.39
CA ILE A 508 1.06 17.22 1.26
C ILE A 508 0.39 17.47 2.61
N VAL A 509 1.12 18.21 3.45
CA VAL A 509 0.75 18.59 4.81
C VAL A 509 0.29 20.04 4.84
N ASP A 510 0.54 20.81 3.79
CA ASP A 510 -0.05 22.12 3.57
C ASP A 510 -0.37 22.32 2.10
N GLN A 511 -1.53 22.88 1.80
CA GLN A 511 -1.66 23.69 0.58
C GLN A 511 -1.54 25.20 0.92
N GLY A 512 -1.40 25.57 2.21
CA GLY A 512 -1.39 26.94 2.72
C GLY A 512 -2.69 27.32 3.44
N GLU A 513 -2.75 28.57 3.91
CA GLU A 513 -3.97 29.18 4.46
C GLU A 513 -5.10 29.15 3.43
N LEU A 514 -6.33 28.98 3.91
CA LEU A 514 -7.49 29.02 3.03
C LEU A 514 -7.63 30.41 2.39
N PRO A 515 -7.84 30.50 1.08
CA PRO A 515 -8.02 31.79 0.43
C PRO A 515 -9.27 32.49 0.96
N THR A 516 -9.24 33.82 1.03
CA THR A 516 -10.45 34.61 1.30
C THR A 516 -11.44 34.44 0.15
N ILE A 517 -12.71 34.21 0.50
CA ILE A 517 -13.80 34.04 -0.47
C ILE A 517 -14.69 35.28 -0.43
N ASP A 518 -14.74 36.02 -1.54
CA ASP A 518 -15.56 37.24 -1.68
C ASP A 518 -17.02 36.94 -2.07
N LEU A 519 -17.35 35.68 -2.39
CA LEU A 519 -18.72 35.28 -2.70
C LEU A 519 -19.61 35.38 -1.46
N GLU A 520 -20.83 35.87 -1.63
CA GLU A 520 -21.84 36.00 -0.57
C GLU A 520 -23.24 35.55 -1.08
N GLY A 521 -24.15 35.30 -0.14
CA GLY A 521 -25.57 35.07 -0.44
C GLY A 521 -25.82 33.93 -1.43
N VAL A 522 -26.64 34.20 -2.46
CA VAL A 522 -27.05 33.22 -3.48
C VAL A 522 -25.85 32.73 -4.31
N ASP A 523 -24.86 33.59 -4.60
CA ASP A 523 -23.70 33.22 -5.42
C ASP A 523 -22.78 32.27 -4.64
N LEU A 524 -22.58 32.53 -3.34
CA LEU A 524 -21.85 31.61 -2.46
C LEU A 524 -22.57 30.25 -2.36
N ALA A 525 -23.88 30.27 -2.15
CA ALA A 525 -24.69 29.05 -2.06
C ALA A 525 -24.63 28.23 -3.36
N ARG A 526 -24.75 28.90 -4.51
CA ARG A 526 -24.70 28.24 -5.82
C ARG A 526 -23.34 27.60 -6.08
N GLU A 527 -22.24 28.31 -5.84
CA GLU A 527 -20.91 27.73 -6.06
C GLU A 527 -20.64 26.57 -5.10
N ALA A 528 -21.02 26.69 -3.82
CA ALA A 528 -20.87 25.60 -2.86
C ALA A 528 -21.67 24.35 -3.26
N LEU A 529 -22.88 24.54 -3.81
CA LEU A 529 -23.74 23.45 -4.29
C LEU A 529 -23.17 22.75 -5.53
N LYS A 530 -22.56 23.50 -6.46
CA LYS A 530 -21.82 22.91 -7.60
C LYS A 530 -20.64 22.06 -7.12
N VAL A 531 -19.86 22.57 -6.14
CA VAL A 531 -18.69 21.86 -5.59
C VAL A 531 -19.04 20.48 -5.05
N ILE A 532 -20.18 20.35 -4.36
CA ILE A 532 -20.65 19.07 -3.81
C ILE A 532 -21.50 18.25 -4.79
N GLY A 533 -21.65 18.70 -6.03
CA GLY A 533 -22.41 17.98 -7.07
C GLY A 533 -23.92 17.93 -6.82
N ALA A 534 -24.48 18.91 -6.12
CA ALA A 534 -25.93 19.00 -5.93
C ALA A 534 -26.66 19.20 -7.26
N ASN A 535 -27.96 18.86 -7.30
CA ASN A 535 -28.80 19.10 -8.48
C ASN A 535 -29.09 20.59 -8.65
N VAL A 536 -28.16 21.31 -9.30
CA VAL A 536 -28.25 22.73 -9.64
C VAL A 536 -27.88 22.90 -11.11
N SER A 537 -28.54 23.84 -11.80
CA SER A 537 -28.23 24.18 -13.18
C SER A 537 -27.65 25.60 -13.26
N ASP A 538 -26.62 25.79 -14.09
CA ASP A 538 -26.05 27.11 -14.35
C ASP A 538 -25.57 27.22 -15.81
N PRO A 539 -26.35 27.85 -16.70
CA PRO A 539 -26.00 27.94 -18.12
C PRO A 539 -24.80 28.85 -18.41
N ASN A 540 -24.33 29.63 -17.43
CA ASN A 540 -23.20 30.53 -17.60
C ASN A 540 -21.88 29.94 -17.08
N ASP A 541 -21.91 28.74 -16.51
CA ASP A 541 -20.73 28.06 -15.99
C ASP A 541 -20.34 26.91 -16.90
N ALA A 542 -19.18 27.02 -17.52
CA ALA A 542 -18.64 26.02 -18.44
C ALA A 542 -18.42 24.64 -17.79
N LYS A 543 -18.40 24.56 -16.44
CA LYS A 543 -18.33 23.30 -15.69
C LYS A 543 -19.66 22.52 -15.68
N CYS A 544 -20.78 23.16 -16.01
CA CYS A 544 -22.11 22.57 -15.95
C CYS A 544 -22.51 22.00 -17.32
N THR A 545 -21.97 20.83 -17.64
CA THR A 545 -22.08 20.19 -18.96
C THR A 545 -23.19 19.14 -19.07
N GLY A 546 -23.93 18.87 -17.99
CA GLY A 546 -25.04 17.91 -18.01
C GLY A 546 -26.24 18.41 -18.82
N GLU A 547 -27.21 17.52 -19.06
CA GLU A 547 -28.49 17.88 -19.67
C GLU A 547 -29.13 19.08 -18.91
N ASP A 548 -29.73 20.01 -19.67
CA ASP A 548 -30.27 21.28 -19.17
C ASP A 548 -29.26 22.18 -18.40
N ASN A 549 -27.96 22.09 -18.75
CA ASN A 549 -26.87 22.79 -18.07
C ASN A 549 -26.76 22.39 -16.59
N SER A 550 -27.03 21.12 -16.29
CA SER A 550 -26.86 20.57 -14.96
C SER A 550 -25.38 20.57 -14.55
N CYS A 551 -25.13 21.00 -13.32
CA CYS A 551 -23.85 20.95 -12.64
C CYS A 551 -23.74 19.73 -11.70
N ALA A 552 -24.73 18.82 -11.73
CA ALA A 552 -24.72 17.64 -10.88
C ALA A 552 -23.52 16.75 -11.25
N THR A 553 -22.76 16.35 -10.24
CA THR A 553 -21.64 15.42 -10.41
C THR A 553 -21.76 14.30 -9.40
N MET A 554 -21.24 13.14 -9.74
CA MET A 554 -21.20 11.99 -8.85
C MET A 554 -20.13 12.15 -7.73
N ARG A 555 -19.38 13.26 -7.70
CA ARG A 555 -18.27 13.53 -6.77
C ARG A 555 -18.61 13.28 -5.30
N CYS A 556 -19.73 13.80 -4.84
CA CYS A 556 -20.30 13.42 -3.53
C CYS A 556 -21.59 12.61 -3.69
N ALA A 557 -22.30 12.78 -4.82
CA ALA A 557 -23.62 12.22 -5.03
C ALA A 557 -23.63 10.71 -5.31
N GLU A 558 -22.49 10.11 -5.65
CA GLU A 558 -22.39 8.66 -5.83
C GLU A 558 -22.69 7.90 -4.53
N CYS A 559 -22.14 8.36 -3.42
CA CYS A 559 -22.28 7.69 -2.12
C CYS A 559 -23.27 8.39 -1.19
N HIS A 560 -23.69 9.62 -1.50
CA HIS A 560 -24.49 10.44 -0.60
C HIS A 560 -25.67 11.14 -1.27
N ALA A 561 -26.78 11.25 -0.56
CA ALA A 561 -27.87 12.11 -0.96
C ALA A 561 -27.49 13.59 -0.78
N VAL A 562 -27.20 14.29 -1.89
CA VAL A 562 -26.87 15.73 -1.91
C VAL A 562 -28.13 16.61 -2.03
N GLY A 563 -29.19 16.21 -1.33
CA GLY A 563 -30.45 16.96 -1.22
C GLY A 563 -30.47 17.88 0.01
N LYS A 564 -31.51 18.72 0.14
CA LYS A 564 -31.63 19.67 1.24
C LYS A 564 -31.52 19.05 2.63
N ALA A 565 -32.14 17.89 2.85
CA ALA A 565 -32.09 17.21 4.13
C ALA A 565 -30.69 16.65 4.43
N GLY A 566 -30.01 16.09 3.42
CA GLY A 566 -28.64 15.60 3.50
C GLY A 566 -27.66 16.70 3.88
N ILE A 567 -27.72 17.84 3.19
CA ILE A 567 -26.86 19.00 3.48
C ILE A 567 -27.16 19.58 4.87
N LYS A 568 -28.43 19.71 5.26
CA LYS A 568 -28.83 20.11 6.62
C LYS A 568 -28.32 19.14 7.67
N HIS A 569 -28.24 17.84 7.37
CA HIS A 569 -27.68 16.84 8.27
C HIS A 569 -26.15 17.00 8.39
N TRP A 570 -25.43 17.15 7.29
CA TRP A 570 -23.98 17.41 7.31
C TRP A 570 -23.63 18.68 8.11
N ARG A 571 -24.46 19.73 8.02
CA ARG A 571 -24.30 20.92 8.86
C ARG A 571 -24.42 20.58 10.35
N LYS A 572 -25.40 19.75 10.74
CA LYS A 572 -25.55 19.34 12.15
C LYS A 572 -24.34 18.56 12.64
N LEU A 573 -23.81 17.64 11.83
CA LEU A 573 -22.59 16.90 12.15
C LEU A 573 -21.40 17.85 12.30
N THR A 574 -21.24 18.79 11.36
CA THR A 574 -20.19 19.82 11.39
C THR A 574 -20.28 20.69 12.64
N GLN A 575 -21.49 21.13 13.01
CA GLN A 575 -21.71 21.90 14.23
C GLN A 575 -21.45 21.09 15.49
N SER A 576 -21.79 19.81 15.50
CA SER A 576 -21.44 18.89 16.59
C SER A 576 -19.94 18.73 16.71
N ALA A 577 -19.21 18.58 15.61
CA ALA A 577 -17.75 18.49 15.60
C ALA A 577 -17.12 19.78 16.15
N LYS A 578 -17.57 20.94 15.64
CA LYS A 578 -17.12 22.27 16.09
C LYS A 578 -17.39 22.52 17.57
N ASN A 579 -18.60 22.24 18.05
CA ASN A 579 -19.01 22.61 19.40
C ASN A 579 -18.64 21.54 20.45
N SER A 580 -18.87 20.27 20.13
CA SER A 580 -18.72 19.17 21.10
C SER A 580 -17.29 18.63 21.15
N CYS A 581 -16.58 18.60 20.01
CA CYS A 581 -15.18 18.20 19.95
C CYS A 581 -14.22 19.40 20.00
N GLY A 582 -14.72 20.63 20.12
CA GLY A 582 -13.90 21.83 20.20
C GLY A 582 -13.20 22.22 18.90
N LEU A 583 -13.63 21.70 17.74
CA LEU A 583 -13.04 22.02 16.43
C LEU A 583 -13.36 23.46 15.94
N ASN A 584 -13.99 24.29 16.77
CA ASN A 584 -14.20 25.70 16.51
C ASN A 584 -13.07 26.61 17.04
N LYS A 585 -12.18 26.09 17.88
CA LYS A 585 -11.00 26.82 18.37
C LYS A 585 -9.85 26.65 17.38
N GLU A 586 -9.03 27.67 17.24
CA GLU A 586 -7.80 27.59 16.46
C GLU A 586 -6.78 26.70 17.19
N PRO A 587 -6.07 25.78 16.51
CA PRO A 587 -5.13 24.86 17.16
C PRO A 587 -3.98 25.57 17.91
N GLU A 588 -3.58 26.74 17.43
CA GLU A 588 -2.56 27.58 18.07
C GLU A 588 -2.96 27.98 19.50
N GLU A 589 -4.25 28.26 19.71
CA GLU A 589 -4.83 28.69 20.99
C GLU A 589 -5.11 27.52 21.95
N MET A 590 -5.14 26.29 21.46
CA MET A 590 -5.39 25.11 22.28
C MET A 590 -4.16 24.74 23.12
N THR A 591 -4.37 24.15 24.30
CA THR A 591 -3.35 23.36 24.99
C THR A 591 -3.18 21.99 24.32
N GLN A 592 -2.07 21.30 24.58
CA GLN A 592 -1.85 19.94 24.06
C GLN A 592 -2.95 18.97 24.52
N GLU A 593 -3.43 19.10 25.76
CA GLU A 593 -4.51 18.27 26.32
C GLU A 593 -5.86 18.54 25.63
N GLU A 594 -6.18 19.81 25.36
CA GLU A 594 -7.37 20.18 24.59
C GLU A 594 -7.30 19.63 23.16
N ALA A 595 -6.15 19.76 22.49
CA ALA A 595 -5.95 19.22 21.14
C ALA A 595 -6.10 17.69 21.12
N MET A 596 -5.53 16.98 22.11
CA MET A 596 -5.68 15.53 22.23
C MET A 596 -7.14 15.12 22.50
N THR A 597 -7.86 15.89 23.31
CA THR A 597 -9.29 15.67 23.59
C THR A 597 -10.12 15.84 22.31
N ALA A 598 -9.83 16.86 21.51
CA ALA A 598 -10.49 17.09 20.23
C ALA A 598 -10.26 15.93 19.24
N ILE A 599 -9.03 15.44 19.13
CA ILE A 599 -8.68 14.28 18.28
C ILE A 599 -9.38 13.01 18.75
N ASN A 600 -9.38 12.72 20.05
CA ASN A 600 -10.05 11.55 20.57
C ASN A 600 -11.57 11.64 20.40
N CYS A 601 -12.16 12.83 20.53
CA CYS A 601 -13.59 13.04 20.30
C CYS A 601 -14.05 12.60 18.90
N VAL A 602 -13.22 12.78 17.86
CA VAL A 602 -13.54 12.38 16.48
C VAL A 602 -13.25 10.91 16.15
N ARG A 603 -12.75 10.12 17.10
CA ARG A 603 -12.66 8.65 16.97
C ARG A 603 -14.03 8.01 17.15
N ALA A 604 -14.24 6.82 16.57
CA ALA A 604 -15.48 6.07 16.75
C ALA A 604 -15.80 5.85 18.24
N ARG A 605 -14.80 5.44 19.03
CA ARG A 605 -14.81 5.36 20.49
C ARG A 605 -13.84 6.39 21.10
N PRO A 606 -14.31 7.53 21.63
CA PRO A 606 -13.44 8.58 22.15
C PRO A 606 -12.58 8.18 23.35
N GLU A 607 -13.03 7.19 24.11
CA GLU A 607 -12.32 6.63 25.25
C GLU A 607 -11.16 5.70 24.87
N ASP A 608 -11.09 5.27 23.61
CA ASP A 608 -10.08 4.36 23.10
C ASP A 608 -9.17 5.07 22.08
N PRO A 609 -7.92 5.41 22.44
CA PRO A 609 -7.00 6.11 21.55
C PRO A 609 -6.58 5.28 20.33
N ASN A 610 -6.84 3.97 20.32
CA ASN A 610 -6.57 3.08 19.18
C ASN A 610 -7.80 2.88 18.29
N SER A 611 -8.97 3.41 18.68
CA SER A 611 -10.17 3.35 17.86
C SER A 611 -9.97 4.13 16.56
N VAL A 612 -10.47 3.57 15.45
CA VAL A 612 -10.49 4.25 14.14
C VAL A 612 -11.21 5.60 14.20
N PHE A 613 -10.85 6.51 13.29
CA PHE A 613 -11.53 7.79 13.10
C PHE A 613 -12.87 7.62 12.38
N ALA A 614 -13.84 8.47 12.73
CA ALA A 614 -15.21 8.39 12.23
C ALA A 614 -15.59 9.68 11.49
N ALA A 615 -15.91 9.56 10.19
CA ALA A 615 -16.20 10.70 9.32
C ALA A 615 -17.46 11.48 9.77
N ASP A 616 -18.45 10.79 10.33
CA ASP A 616 -19.69 11.38 10.87
C ASP A 616 -19.43 12.31 12.07
N LYS A 617 -18.35 12.10 12.82
CA LYS A 617 -17.93 12.99 13.92
C LYS A 617 -17.17 14.24 13.43
N VAL A 618 -16.84 14.32 12.15
CA VAL A 618 -16.12 15.45 11.54
C VAL A 618 -17.04 16.28 10.63
N GLY A 619 -18.04 15.66 10.00
CA GLY A 619 -19.01 16.34 9.13
C GLY A 619 -18.37 16.81 7.81
N ILE A 620 -18.73 18.00 7.33
CA ILE A 620 -18.21 18.52 6.05
C ILE A 620 -16.71 18.82 6.10
N LEU A 621 -16.14 19.00 7.30
CA LEU A 621 -14.70 19.26 7.50
C LEU A 621 -13.83 18.09 7.01
N THR A 622 -14.42 16.90 6.78
CA THR A 622 -13.77 15.76 6.12
C THR A 622 -13.23 16.12 4.73
N THR A 623 -13.91 17.01 4.01
CA THR A 623 -13.46 17.53 2.70
C THR A 623 -12.23 18.43 2.81
N GLY A 624 -11.92 18.89 4.02
CA GLY A 624 -10.73 19.68 4.35
C GLY A 624 -9.75 19.00 5.28
N ALA A 625 -9.85 17.67 5.47
CA ALA A 625 -8.96 16.90 6.34
C ALA A 625 -7.46 17.05 5.99
N ARG A 626 -7.16 17.50 4.76
CA ARG A 626 -5.81 17.71 4.23
C ARG A 626 -5.24 19.12 4.41
N TYR A 627 -6.01 20.09 4.89
CA TYR A 627 -5.56 21.48 5.05
C TYR A 627 -5.08 21.79 6.46
N GLY A 628 -4.44 22.96 6.61
CA GLY A 628 -3.63 23.34 7.78
C GLY A 628 -4.28 23.11 9.15
N TYR A 629 -5.59 23.32 9.30
CA TYR A 629 -6.30 23.18 10.58
C TYR A 629 -6.04 21.82 11.26
N PHE A 630 -6.30 20.71 10.57
CA PHE A 630 -6.13 19.38 11.18
C PHE A 630 -4.65 19.03 11.37
N ARG A 631 -3.76 19.51 10.49
CA ARG A 631 -2.33 19.35 10.72
C ARG A 631 -1.91 19.99 12.04
N GLU A 632 -2.20 21.27 12.23
CA GLU A 632 -1.79 21.99 13.43
C GLU A 632 -2.45 21.39 14.68
N LEU A 633 -3.67 20.87 14.56
CA LEU A 633 -4.31 20.12 15.63
C LEU A 633 -3.52 18.85 16.02
N PHE A 634 -3.12 18.04 15.05
CA PHE A 634 -2.33 16.83 15.29
C PHE A 634 -0.92 17.15 15.80
N ARG A 635 -0.25 18.19 15.26
CA ARG A 635 1.04 18.70 15.76
C ARG A 635 0.92 19.13 17.22
N LYS A 636 -0.14 19.88 17.55
CA LYS A 636 -0.38 20.34 18.92
C LYS A 636 -0.64 19.19 19.89
N ALA A 637 -1.36 18.15 19.46
CA ALA A 637 -1.71 17.00 20.28
C ALA A 637 -0.55 16.01 20.49
N TYR A 638 0.13 15.60 19.42
CA TYR A 638 1.15 14.54 19.44
C TYR A 638 2.59 15.07 19.52
N GLY A 639 2.80 16.38 19.29
CA GLY A 639 4.11 17.00 19.20
C GLY A 639 4.79 16.80 17.85
N GLU A 640 5.80 17.62 17.57
CA GLU A 640 6.50 17.71 16.26
C GLU A 640 7.08 16.38 15.75
N GLN A 641 7.43 15.46 16.65
CA GLN A 641 8.07 14.20 16.27
C GLN A 641 7.07 13.08 15.93
N ASN A 642 5.85 13.11 16.49
CA ASN A 642 4.95 11.95 16.46
C ASN A 642 3.60 12.22 15.76
N TRP A 643 3.36 13.44 15.28
CA TRP A 643 2.04 13.82 14.75
C TRP A 643 1.74 13.28 13.36
N LEU A 644 2.77 13.00 12.55
CA LEU A 644 2.60 12.75 11.11
C LEU A 644 1.84 11.45 10.85
N GLN A 645 2.25 10.34 11.47
CA GLN A 645 1.59 9.05 11.32
C GLN A 645 0.10 9.10 11.71
N PRO A 646 -0.30 9.56 12.91
CA PRO A 646 -1.72 9.62 13.28
C PRO A 646 -2.51 10.60 12.39
N TYR A 647 -1.90 11.69 11.92
CA TYR A 647 -2.55 12.62 10.98
C TYR A 647 -2.81 11.98 9.61
N VAL A 648 -1.83 11.29 9.05
CA VAL A 648 -2.02 10.62 7.75
C VAL A 648 -3.05 9.50 7.87
N SER A 649 -3.07 8.74 8.96
CA SER A 649 -4.12 7.75 9.23
C SER A 649 -5.50 8.39 9.35
N PHE A 650 -5.61 9.56 9.98
CA PHE A 650 -6.83 10.35 10.00
C PHE A 650 -7.25 10.79 8.59
N LYS A 651 -6.36 11.46 7.85
CA LYS A 651 -6.60 11.93 6.47
C LYS A 651 -7.06 10.78 5.57
N ALA A 652 -6.36 9.65 5.65
CA ALA A 652 -6.68 8.45 4.88
C ALA A 652 -8.06 7.88 5.24
N ARG A 653 -8.43 7.85 6.52
CA ARG A 653 -9.72 7.28 6.94
C ARG A 653 -10.89 8.20 6.63
N VAL A 654 -10.81 9.47 7.02
CA VAL A 654 -11.97 10.39 6.97
C VAL A 654 -11.97 11.33 5.77
N GLY A 655 -10.85 11.46 5.06
CA GLY A 655 -10.73 12.37 3.92
C GLY A 655 -11.75 12.05 2.83
N MET A 656 -12.48 13.09 2.40
CA MET A 656 -13.53 13.03 1.39
C MET A 656 -13.23 14.05 0.27
N PRO A 657 -13.76 13.87 -0.95
CA PRO A 657 -14.54 12.72 -1.43
C PRO A 657 -13.73 11.41 -1.49
N LYS A 658 -14.43 10.27 -1.48
CA LYS A 658 -13.85 8.92 -1.68
C LYS A 658 -14.06 8.48 -3.13
N GLY A 659 -13.37 7.41 -3.54
CA GLY A 659 -13.48 6.84 -4.88
C GLY A 659 -12.58 7.56 -5.90
N SER A 660 -13.03 7.61 -7.16
CA SER A 660 -12.29 8.14 -8.30
C SER A 660 -12.29 9.67 -8.41
N TYR A 661 -12.87 10.42 -7.47
CA TYR A 661 -13.04 11.88 -7.56
C TYR A 661 -12.04 12.69 -6.78
N SER A 662 -11.45 13.69 -7.44
CA SER A 662 -10.43 14.56 -6.84
C SER A 662 -10.88 15.13 -5.50
N ALA A 663 -9.95 15.19 -4.54
CA ALA A 663 -10.13 15.98 -3.33
C ALA A 663 -10.50 17.42 -3.70
N LEU A 664 -11.26 18.10 -2.84
CA LEU A 664 -11.52 19.53 -3.06
C LEU A 664 -10.18 20.28 -3.15
N SER A 665 -10.14 21.36 -3.92
CA SER A 665 -9.09 22.37 -3.87
C SER A 665 -9.31 23.28 -2.65
N GLN A 666 -8.26 23.99 -2.20
CA GLN A 666 -8.40 24.93 -1.08
C GLN A 666 -9.52 25.94 -1.27
N ARG A 667 -9.68 26.43 -2.50
CA ARG A 667 -10.72 27.40 -2.83
C ARG A 667 -12.11 26.76 -2.71
N GLU A 668 -12.30 25.57 -3.26
CA GLU A 668 -13.57 24.84 -3.16
C GLU A 668 -13.92 24.53 -1.70
N PHE A 669 -12.95 24.08 -0.89
CA PHE A 669 -13.18 23.86 0.53
C PHE A 669 -13.43 25.16 1.29
N ALA A 670 -12.73 26.24 1.00
CA ALA A 670 -12.97 27.55 1.63
C ALA A 670 -14.38 28.07 1.33
N ILE A 671 -14.85 27.92 0.08
CA ILE A 671 -16.23 28.24 -0.34
C ILE A 671 -17.23 27.42 0.49
N LEU A 672 -17.01 26.10 0.56
CA LEU A 672 -17.90 25.18 1.26
C LEU A 672 -17.93 25.45 2.77
N SER A 673 -16.76 25.63 3.39
CA SER A 673 -16.59 25.92 4.81
C SER A 673 -17.29 27.24 5.18
N LYS A 674 -17.04 28.31 4.42
CA LYS A 674 -17.71 29.61 4.61
C LYS A 674 -19.23 29.48 4.54
N TRP A 675 -19.75 28.78 3.54
CA TRP A 675 -21.19 28.61 3.38
C TRP A 675 -21.84 27.80 4.52
N PHE A 676 -21.17 26.75 4.99
CA PHE A 676 -21.62 25.97 6.16
C PHE A 676 -21.60 26.81 7.44
N ASP A 677 -20.61 27.69 7.62
CA ASP A 677 -20.50 28.59 8.77
C ASP A 677 -21.55 29.70 8.76
N GLN A 678 -21.93 30.19 7.58
CA GLN A 678 -23.09 31.08 7.40
C GLN A 678 -24.44 30.35 7.52
N GLY A 679 -24.42 29.05 7.82
CA GLY A 679 -25.62 28.30 8.12
C GLY A 679 -26.45 27.92 6.91
N LEU A 680 -25.82 27.66 5.77
CA LEU A 680 -26.46 27.26 4.52
C LEU A 680 -27.43 28.34 4.00
N ALA A 681 -27.05 29.61 4.14
CA ALA A 681 -27.83 30.74 3.63
C ALA A 681 -28.16 30.51 2.14
N ASN A 682 -29.39 30.90 1.74
CA ASN A 682 -29.90 30.79 0.36
C ASN A 682 -29.96 29.37 -0.24
N MET A 683 -29.76 28.30 0.54
CA MET A 683 -29.88 26.92 0.05
C MET A 683 -31.26 26.64 -0.58
N ASP A 684 -32.33 27.09 0.07
CA ASP A 684 -33.71 26.91 -0.39
C ASP A 684 -34.05 27.75 -1.64
N ASP A 685 -33.27 28.81 -1.91
CA ASP A 685 -33.41 29.62 -3.12
C ASP A 685 -32.77 28.94 -4.33
N VAL A 686 -31.66 28.21 -4.11
CA VAL A 686 -30.89 27.56 -5.18
C VAL A 686 -31.36 26.13 -5.46
N ILE A 687 -31.51 25.28 -4.44
CA ILE A 687 -32.06 23.93 -4.63
C ILE A 687 -33.58 24.05 -4.81
N LYS A 688 -34.04 23.84 -6.05
CA LYS A 688 -35.45 23.71 -6.38
C LYS A 688 -35.83 22.24 -6.28
N ASP A 689 -36.36 21.84 -5.12
CA ASP A 689 -37.03 20.54 -5.05
C ASP A 689 -38.27 20.58 -5.94
N PRO A 690 -38.60 19.48 -6.64
CA PRO A 690 -39.92 19.37 -7.24
C PRO A 690 -40.98 19.65 -6.16
N PRO A 691 -42.10 20.31 -6.50
CA PRO A 691 -43.13 20.62 -5.52
C PRO A 691 -43.52 19.33 -4.79
N ALA A 692 -43.54 19.39 -3.45
CA ALA A 692 -44.04 18.27 -2.65
C ALA A 692 -45.40 17.87 -3.21
N PRO A 693 -45.64 16.58 -3.48
CA PRO A 693 -46.90 16.13 -4.02
C PRO A 693 -48.04 16.69 -3.15
N THR A 694 -48.89 17.55 -3.72
CA THR A 694 -50.01 18.15 -2.99
C THR A 694 -51.10 17.12 -2.67
N THR A 695 -50.99 15.97 -3.30
CA THR A 695 -51.79 14.76 -3.18
C THR A 695 -50.79 13.59 -3.19
N CYS A 696 -50.98 12.59 -2.33
CA CYS A 696 -50.24 11.32 -2.46
C CYS A 696 -50.69 10.66 -3.76
N GLU A 697 -49.99 10.94 -4.85
CA GLU A 697 -50.20 10.29 -6.13
C GLU A 697 -49.20 9.16 -6.25
N ASN A 698 -49.71 7.97 -6.59
CA ASN A 698 -48.87 6.84 -6.92
C ASN A 698 -48.09 7.20 -8.19
N TYR A 699 -46.85 7.66 -8.03
CA TYR A 699 -45.95 7.91 -9.14
C TYR A 699 -45.00 6.72 -9.29
N TRP A 700 -45.03 6.14 -10.48
CA TRP A 700 -44.12 5.10 -10.92
C TRP A 700 -43.53 5.56 -12.24
N ASP A 701 -42.20 5.73 -12.31
CA ASP A 701 -41.51 5.90 -13.58
C ASP A 701 -41.58 4.57 -14.35
N THR A 702 -42.71 4.41 -15.02
CA THR A 702 -43.09 3.16 -15.66
C THR A 702 -42.15 2.86 -16.82
N GLU A 703 -41.67 3.89 -17.52
CA GLU A 703 -40.76 3.72 -18.65
C GLU A 703 -39.37 3.28 -18.18
N ALA A 704 -38.79 3.93 -17.16
CA ALA A 704 -37.51 3.53 -16.60
C ALA A 704 -37.59 2.12 -15.98
N LEU A 705 -38.67 1.82 -15.25
CA LEU A 705 -38.87 0.51 -14.66
C LEU A 705 -39.06 -0.58 -15.73
N GLN A 706 -39.85 -0.32 -16.78
CA GLN A 706 -40.04 -1.29 -17.85
C GLN A 706 -38.77 -1.51 -18.65
N LYS A 707 -37.97 -0.46 -18.90
CA LYS A 707 -36.66 -0.59 -19.52
C LYS A 707 -35.75 -1.48 -18.67
N HIS A 708 -35.70 -1.23 -17.36
CA HIS A 708 -34.91 -2.04 -16.42
C HIS A 708 -35.39 -3.50 -16.38
N ILE A 709 -36.69 -3.74 -16.25
CA ILE A 709 -37.29 -5.10 -16.29
C ILE A 709 -36.93 -5.79 -17.62
N GLY A 710 -37.02 -5.07 -18.74
CA GLY A 710 -36.66 -5.58 -20.07
C GLY A 710 -35.19 -6.01 -20.15
N THR A 711 -34.27 -5.23 -19.58
CA THR A 711 -32.84 -5.61 -19.51
C THR A 711 -32.64 -6.83 -18.61
N MET A 712 -33.29 -6.89 -17.44
CA MET A 712 -33.14 -7.99 -16.49
C MET A 712 -33.63 -9.34 -17.02
N GLN A 713 -34.46 -9.36 -18.07
CA GLN A 713 -34.84 -10.59 -18.77
C GLN A 713 -33.66 -11.31 -19.42
N TYR A 714 -32.58 -10.57 -19.74
CA TYR A 714 -31.41 -11.09 -20.43
C TYR A 714 -30.16 -11.10 -19.55
N GLU A 715 -30.07 -10.16 -18.61
CA GLU A 715 -28.84 -9.93 -17.84
C GLU A 715 -29.01 -10.18 -16.33
N GLY A 716 -30.22 -10.45 -15.83
CA GLY A 716 -30.47 -10.67 -14.41
C GLY A 716 -30.24 -12.10 -13.94
N TRP A 717 -30.27 -12.32 -12.62
CA TRP A 717 -30.21 -13.65 -12.00
C TRP A 717 -31.29 -14.61 -12.53
N GLY A 718 -32.45 -14.11 -12.96
CA GLY A 718 -33.46 -14.93 -13.61
C GLY A 718 -32.98 -15.56 -14.93
N ALA A 719 -32.22 -14.82 -15.74
CA ALA A 719 -31.63 -15.33 -16.97
C ALA A 719 -30.49 -16.31 -16.66
N VAL A 720 -29.59 -15.95 -15.74
CA VAL A 720 -28.47 -16.82 -15.34
C VAL A 720 -28.94 -18.13 -14.73
N ASN A 721 -29.93 -18.10 -13.83
CA ASN A 721 -30.49 -19.31 -13.22
C ASN A 721 -31.15 -20.21 -14.26
N LYS A 722 -31.84 -19.62 -15.24
CA LYS A 722 -32.42 -20.35 -16.36
C LYS A 722 -31.33 -21.07 -17.17
N GLU A 723 -30.22 -20.41 -17.48
CA GLU A 723 -29.09 -21.01 -18.19
C GLU A 723 -28.38 -22.09 -17.37
N ALA A 724 -28.25 -21.88 -16.07
CA ALA A 724 -27.67 -22.83 -15.13
C ALA A 724 -28.60 -24.02 -14.78
N GLY A 725 -29.83 -24.05 -15.31
CA GLY A 725 -30.80 -25.10 -15.04
C GLY A 725 -31.39 -25.06 -13.63
N VAL A 726 -31.36 -23.90 -12.98
CA VAL A 726 -31.95 -23.63 -11.67
C VAL A 726 -33.40 -23.18 -11.88
N TRP A 727 -34.33 -24.11 -11.67
CA TRP A 727 -35.76 -23.91 -11.91
C TRP A 727 -36.52 -23.81 -10.59
N MET A 728 -37.58 -23.00 -10.57
CA MET A 728 -38.45 -22.92 -9.40
C MET A 728 -39.03 -24.28 -9.05
N TYR A 729 -39.03 -24.59 -7.75
CA TYR A 729 -39.53 -25.83 -7.18
C TYR A 729 -40.97 -26.09 -7.62
N GLY A 730 -41.23 -27.33 -8.01
CA GLY A 730 -42.54 -27.75 -8.52
C GLY A 730 -42.78 -27.40 -9.99
N CYS A 731 -41.87 -26.67 -10.64
CA CYS A 731 -42.05 -26.25 -12.03
C CYS A 731 -41.18 -27.04 -13.02
N PRO A 732 -41.68 -27.28 -14.25
CA PRO A 732 -40.93 -28.00 -15.26
C PRO A 732 -39.73 -27.18 -15.76
N ALA A 733 -38.63 -27.87 -16.07
CA ALA A 733 -37.46 -27.26 -16.70
C ALA A 733 -37.87 -26.60 -18.04
N ASN A 734 -37.66 -25.29 -18.16
CA ASN A 734 -38.08 -24.42 -19.28
C ASN A 734 -39.55 -23.93 -19.28
N GLY A 735 -40.32 -24.16 -18.22
CA GLY A 735 -41.68 -23.62 -18.07
C GLY A 735 -41.71 -22.17 -17.55
N ASN A 736 -42.81 -21.46 -17.79
CA ASN A 736 -43.09 -20.20 -17.11
C ASN A 736 -43.49 -20.49 -15.64
N ALA A 737 -42.71 -20.00 -14.67
CA ALA A 737 -42.98 -20.21 -13.25
C ALA A 737 -44.34 -19.62 -12.83
N GLU A 738 -44.78 -18.50 -13.41
CA GLU A 738 -46.09 -17.89 -13.13
C GLU A 738 -47.24 -18.81 -13.57
N GLU A 739 -47.10 -19.46 -14.72
CA GLU A 739 -48.08 -20.43 -15.22
C GLU A 739 -48.09 -21.71 -14.39
N CYS A 740 -46.91 -22.21 -14.03
CA CYS A 740 -46.73 -23.40 -13.19
C CYS A 740 -47.41 -23.23 -11.81
N PHE A 741 -47.07 -22.15 -11.08
CA PHE A 741 -47.70 -21.88 -9.79
C PHE A 741 -49.22 -21.65 -9.91
N GLY A 742 -49.68 -21.25 -11.09
CA GLY A 742 -51.09 -21.07 -11.43
C GLY A 742 -51.91 -22.36 -11.42
N GLN A 743 -51.33 -23.50 -11.78
CA GLN A 743 -52.06 -24.75 -12.05
C GLN A 743 -51.99 -25.76 -10.91
N ASP A 744 -50.84 -25.91 -10.26
CA ASP A 744 -50.56 -27.04 -9.38
C ASP A 744 -50.65 -26.73 -7.87
N PHE A 745 -50.80 -25.46 -7.50
CA PHE A 745 -50.86 -25.02 -6.10
C PHE A 745 -52.20 -24.39 -5.72
N ALA A 746 -52.64 -24.65 -4.48
CA ALA A 746 -53.91 -24.15 -3.98
C ALA A 746 -53.93 -22.63 -3.93
N ASP A 747 -54.95 -22.03 -4.55
CA ASP A 747 -55.12 -20.58 -4.62
C ASP A 747 -55.78 -20.03 -3.35
N ARG A 748 -55.15 -19.05 -2.71
CA ARG A 748 -55.64 -18.34 -1.52
C ARG A 748 -55.81 -16.84 -1.77
N THR A 749 -55.78 -16.41 -3.03
CA THR A 749 -55.92 -15.00 -3.41
C THR A 749 -57.23 -14.42 -2.92
N ALA A 750 -58.32 -15.19 -2.97
CA ALA A 750 -59.62 -14.76 -2.45
C ALA A 750 -59.65 -14.60 -0.93
N ASP A 751 -58.80 -15.34 -0.21
CA ASP A 751 -58.78 -15.34 1.26
C ASP A 751 -57.91 -14.21 1.80
N TRP A 752 -56.71 -14.01 1.22
CA TRP A 752 -55.66 -13.15 1.78
C TRP A 752 -55.13 -12.10 0.79
N GLY A 753 -55.57 -12.13 -0.47
CA GLY A 753 -55.11 -11.19 -1.50
C GLY A 753 -55.65 -9.79 -1.29
N ASN A 754 -54.93 -8.81 -1.83
CA ASN A 754 -55.32 -7.39 -1.81
C ASN A 754 -55.75 -6.88 -3.20
N GLY A 755 -56.02 -7.79 -4.14
CA GLY A 755 -56.34 -7.47 -5.54
C GLY A 755 -55.13 -7.31 -6.46
N PHE A 756 -53.90 -7.46 -5.96
CA PHE A 756 -52.68 -7.44 -6.76
C PHE A 756 -52.00 -8.82 -6.75
N GLY A 757 -51.88 -9.44 -7.92
CA GLY A 757 -51.23 -10.75 -8.09
C GLY A 757 -52.08 -11.94 -7.64
N ALA A 758 -51.42 -13.10 -7.48
CA ALA A 758 -52.02 -14.33 -6.98
C ALA A 758 -51.25 -14.86 -5.77
N LEU A 759 -51.96 -15.40 -4.78
CA LEU A 759 -51.38 -16.06 -3.60
C LEU A 759 -51.60 -17.57 -3.71
N LYS A 760 -50.50 -18.32 -3.68
CA LYS A 760 -50.49 -19.78 -3.81
C LYS A 760 -49.89 -20.41 -2.56
N VAL A 761 -50.47 -21.51 -2.08
CA VAL A 761 -49.91 -22.30 -0.96
C VAL A 761 -48.95 -23.32 -1.53
N VAL A 762 -47.65 -23.08 -1.31
CA VAL A 762 -46.58 -24.00 -1.71
C VAL A 762 -46.41 -25.14 -0.71
N THR A 763 -46.45 -24.82 0.59
CA THR A 763 -46.39 -25.81 1.67
C THR A 763 -47.04 -25.26 2.93
N GLU A 764 -47.50 -26.14 3.81
CA GLU A 764 -47.87 -25.81 5.19
C GLU A 764 -46.75 -26.26 6.12
N LEU A 765 -46.22 -25.33 6.92
CA LEU A 765 -45.16 -25.64 7.89
C LEU A 765 -45.72 -26.40 9.09
N ALA A 766 -44.97 -27.39 9.60
CA ALA A 766 -45.37 -28.18 10.77
C ALA A 766 -45.29 -27.41 12.10
N PHE A 767 -44.82 -26.16 12.07
CA PHE A 767 -44.63 -25.30 13.22
C PHE A 767 -45.10 -23.86 12.93
N ARG A 768 -45.21 -23.05 13.98
CA ARG A 768 -45.52 -21.61 13.86
C ARG A 768 -44.23 -20.79 13.95
N THR A 769 -44.11 -19.77 13.11
CA THR A 769 -42.98 -18.84 13.11
C THR A 769 -43.46 -17.41 12.88
N SER A 770 -42.80 -16.45 13.53
CA SER A 770 -42.93 -15.01 13.26
C SER A 770 -41.62 -14.41 12.75
N PHE A 771 -40.62 -15.25 12.47
CA PHE A 771 -39.33 -14.85 11.92
C PHE A 771 -39.41 -14.72 10.39
N TRP A 772 -38.44 -14.01 9.82
CA TRP A 772 -38.26 -13.91 8.38
C TRP A 772 -38.10 -15.30 7.76
N THR A 773 -38.78 -15.50 6.64
CA THR A 773 -38.70 -16.70 5.80
C THR A 773 -37.98 -16.33 4.51
N ARG A 774 -36.99 -17.12 4.12
CA ARG A 774 -36.31 -16.98 2.83
C ARG A 774 -36.16 -18.34 2.18
N SER A 775 -36.10 -18.38 0.85
CA SER A 775 -35.88 -19.62 0.11
C SER A 775 -34.55 -19.61 -0.61
N SER A 776 -34.08 -20.80 -0.98
CA SER A 776 -33.06 -20.99 -2.02
C SER A 776 -33.53 -20.41 -3.36
N ALA A 777 -32.61 -20.23 -4.30
CA ALA A 777 -32.89 -19.62 -5.59
C ALA A 777 -33.87 -20.46 -6.45
N ASP A 778 -33.79 -21.79 -6.33
CA ASP A 778 -34.78 -22.71 -6.89
C ASP A 778 -36.05 -22.84 -6.04
N GLY A 779 -36.15 -22.21 -4.88
CA GLY A 779 -37.29 -22.34 -3.99
C GLY A 779 -37.47 -23.71 -3.31
N ARG A 780 -36.54 -24.67 -3.48
CA ARG A 780 -36.63 -26.01 -2.86
C ARG A 780 -36.47 -25.97 -1.35
N PHE A 781 -35.53 -25.18 -0.85
CA PHE A 781 -35.22 -25.08 0.58
C PHE A 781 -35.82 -23.81 1.14
N VAL A 782 -36.57 -23.92 2.23
CA VAL A 782 -37.23 -22.79 2.88
C VAL A 782 -36.66 -22.65 4.29
N GLY A 783 -35.83 -21.63 4.49
CA GLY A 783 -35.22 -21.33 5.79
C GLY A 783 -36.09 -20.41 6.63
N ASN A 784 -36.06 -20.61 7.95
CA ASN A 784 -36.77 -19.78 8.92
C ASN A 784 -36.11 -19.84 10.31
N GLY A 785 -36.34 -18.81 11.14
CA GLY A 785 -35.80 -18.73 12.51
C GLY A 785 -36.57 -19.47 13.60
N GLY A 786 -37.52 -20.34 13.25
CA GLY A 786 -38.34 -21.11 14.20
C GLY A 786 -38.35 -22.60 13.84
N GLY A 787 -38.91 -23.47 14.69
CA GLY A 787 -38.91 -24.90 14.41
C GLY A 787 -39.68 -25.71 15.45
N THR A 788 -39.98 -26.96 15.13
CA THR A 788 -40.70 -27.92 16.00
C THR A 788 -39.95 -28.20 17.31
N GLU A 789 -38.62 -28.20 17.29
CA GLU A 789 -37.76 -28.46 18.46
C GLU A 789 -37.17 -27.17 19.10
N GLY A 790 -37.57 -25.99 18.60
CA GLY A 790 -36.95 -24.71 18.94
C GLY A 790 -35.67 -24.43 18.14
N GLY A 791 -35.29 -23.15 17.98
CA GLY A 791 -34.19 -22.76 17.09
C GLY A 791 -34.62 -22.58 15.63
N ALA A 792 -33.66 -22.44 14.72
CA ALA A 792 -33.90 -22.27 13.29
C ALA A 792 -34.18 -23.59 12.55
N THR A 793 -34.79 -23.53 11.38
CA THR A 793 -35.13 -24.70 10.56
C THR A 793 -34.98 -24.38 9.07
N ILE A 794 -34.65 -25.39 8.28
CA ILE A 794 -34.76 -25.36 6.82
C ILE A 794 -35.66 -26.52 6.39
N THR A 795 -36.77 -26.23 5.74
CA THR A 795 -37.65 -27.25 5.17
C THR A 795 -37.17 -27.61 3.76
N ASP A 796 -36.86 -28.88 3.51
CA ASP A 796 -36.61 -29.42 2.15
C ASP A 796 -37.93 -29.90 1.55
N LEU A 797 -38.44 -29.15 0.58
CA LEU A 797 -39.74 -29.43 -0.04
C LEU A 797 -39.74 -30.66 -0.95
N VAL A 798 -38.58 -31.15 -1.39
CA VAL A 798 -38.49 -32.39 -2.20
C VAL A 798 -38.56 -33.62 -1.30
N ARG A 799 -37.83 -33.60 -0.18
CA ARG A 799 -37.84 -34.70 0.79
C ARG A 799 -39.03 -34.65 1.75
N GLY A 800 -39.65 -33.49 1.91
CA GLY A 800 -40.73 -33.25 2.87
C GLY A 800 -40.25 -33.34 4.32
N VAL A 801 -39.04 -32.87 4.60
CA VAL A 801 -38.41 -32.94 5.93
C VAL A 801 -37.99 -31.55 6.41
N ASP A 802 -38.12 -31.33 7.72
CA ASP A 802 -37.58 -30.17 8.42
C ASP A 802 -36.17 -30.51 8.93
N ILE A 803 -35.18 -29.75 8.48
CA ILE A 803 -33.77 -29.87 8.87
C ILE A 803 -33.54 -28.90 10.04
N HIS A 804 -33.14 -29.43 11.19
CA HIS A 804 -32.81 -28.59 12.34
C HIS A 804 -31.52 -27.82 12.07
N VAL A 805 -31.49 -26.53 12.39
CA VAL A 805 -30.28 -25.70 12.27
C VAL A 805 -30.01 -25.07 13.63
N LYS A 806 -28.80 -25.29 14.17
CA LYS A 806 -28.35 -24.76 15.46
C LYS A 806 -27.99 -23.28 15.39
N ALA A 807 -28.92 -22.48 14.88
CA ALA A 807 -28.87 -21.04 14.77
C ALA A 807 -30.07 -20.41 15.50
N SER A 808 -30.06 -19.09 15.59
CA SER A 808 -31.11 -18.33 16.26
C SER A 808 -32.18 -17.83 15.27
N TYR A 809 -31.79 -17.17 14.18
CA TYR A 809 -32.73 -16.55 13.21
C TYR A 809 -31.99 -16.06 11.93
N ASP A 810 -32.72 -15.43 11.01
CA ASP A 810 -32.25 -14.75 9.78
C ASP A 810 -31.51 -15.63 8.75
N PRO A 811 -32.24 -16.53 8.04
CA PRO A 811 -31.70 -17.26 6.90
C PRO A 811 -31.32 -16.32 5.75
N GLY A 812 -30.30 -16.70 4.97
CA GLY A 812 -30.00 -16.15 3.65
C GLY A 812 -29.52 -17.24 2.72
N PHE A 813 -29.93 -17.22 1.45
CA PHE A 813 -29.48 -18.15 0.43
C PHE A 813 -28.83 -17.38 -0.70
N PHE A 814 -27.74 -17.91 -1.25
CA PHE A 814 -27.11 -17.30 -2.41
C PHE A 814 -28.01 -17.47 -3.65
N PRO A 815 -28.01 -16.48 -4.56
CA PRO A 815 -28.95 -16.43 -5.68
C PRO A 815 -28.72 -17.50 -6.75
N ASP A 816 -27.69 -18.34 -6.58
CA ASP A 816 -27.21 -19.36 -7.50
C ASP A 816 -27.22 -20.78 -6.89
N ASN A 817 -27.87 -20.97 -5.74
CA ASN A 817 -27.91 -22.24 -4.99
C ASN A 817 -26.56 -22.77 -4.48
N SER A 818 -25.49 -21.98 -4.49
CA SER A 818 -24.17 -22.44 -4.02
C SER A 818 -24.10 -22.66 -2.51
N GLY A 819 -24.88 -21.91 -1.73
CA GLY A 819 -24.78 -21.91 -0.27
C GLY A 819 -25.83 -21.07 0.43
N PHE A 820 -25.75 -21.10 1.75
CA PHE A 820 -26.65 -20.37 2.63
C PHE A 820 -25.92 -19.88 3.89
N ILE A 821 -26.53 -18.93 4.58
CA ILE A 821 -26.04 -18.30 5.80
C ILE A 821 -27.14 -18.27 6.87
N PHE A 822 -26.77 -18.45 8.13
CA PHE A 822 -27.64 -18.26 9.30
C PHE A 822 -26.94 -17.47 10.42
N GLN A 823 -27.74 -16.80 11.26
CA GLN A 823 -27.25 -16.09 12.44
C GLN A 823 -27.57 -16.85 13.74
N GLY A 824 -26.56 -17.04 14.59
CA GLY A 824 -26.71 -17.66 15.91
C GLY A 824 -25.38 -17.76 16.67
N GLY A 825 -25.10 -16.80 17.56
CA GLY A 825 -23.78 -16.69 18.23
C GLY A 825 -22.64 -16.28 17.28
N GLY A 826 -22.98 -15.79 16.09
CA GLY A 826 -22.11 -15.47 14.95
C GLY A 826 -22.79 -15.81 13.63
N ALA A 827 -22.20 -15.37 12.52
CA ALA A 827 -22.62 -15.71 11.17
C ALA A 827 -21.96 -17.03 10.73
N HIS A 828 -22.76 -17.98 10.25
CA HIS A 828 -22.27 -19.27 9.76
C HIS A 828 -22.74 -19.49 8.33
N ILE A 829 -21.81 -19.86 7.46
CA ILE A 829 -22.01 -20.03 6.02
C ILE A 829 -21.76 -21.50 5.68
N CYS A 830 -22.63 -22.12 4.89
CA CYS A 830 -22.48 -23.51 4.46
C CYS A 830 -22.79 -23.67 2.97
N SER A 831 -22.18 -24.68 2.34
CA SER A 831 -22.61 -25.16 1.03
C SER A 831 -24.06 -25.65 1.08
N GLN A 832 -24.87 -25.34 0.08
CA GLN A 832 -26.28 -25.75 0.04
C GLN A 832 -26.42 -27.27 -0.12
N SER A 833 -25.41 -27.93 -0.70
CA SER A 833 -25.41 -29.37 -0.94
C SER A 833 -25.58 -30.21 0.34
N ILE A 834 -25.19 -29.71 1.51
CA ILE A 834 -25.37 -30.45 2.77
C ILE A 834 -26.85 -30.63 3.12
N LEU A 835 -27.73 -29.75 2.64
CA LEU A 835 -29.16 -29.81 2.89
C LEU A 835 -29.83 -31.01 2.22
N GLU A 836 -29.15 -31.69 1.30
CA GLU A 836 -29.67 -32.91 0.66
C GLU A 836 -29.48 -34.16 1.50
N THR A 837 -28.46 -34.17 2.37
CA THR A 837 -28.06 -35.34 3.16
C THR A 837 -28.36 -35.18 4.63
N GLU A 838 -28.16 -33.98 5.19
CA GLU A 838 -28.27 -33.75 6.62
C GLU A 838 -29.74 -33.59 7.07
N THR A 839 -29.96 -33.85 8.35
CA THR A 839 -31.22 -33.61 9.07
C THR A 839 -31.02 -32.70 10.29
N ASP A 840 -29.77 -32.45 10.69
CA ASP A 840 -29.37 -31.56 11.78
C ASP A 840 -28.05 -30.89 11.37
N ILE A 841 -27.96 -29.57 11.54
CA ILE A 841 -26.80 -28.75 11.16
C ILE A 841 -26.31 -27.97 12.37
N ASP A 842 -25.09 -28.26 12.83
CA ASP A 842 -24.47 -27.63 13.99
C ASP A 842 -23.29 -26.70 13.66
N PHE A 843 -23.02 -26.52 12.36
CA PHE A 843 -21.95 -25.72 11.76
C PHE A 843 -20.53 -26.25 11.99
N LYS A 844 -20.38 -27.53 12.37
CA LYS A 844 -19.09 -28.22 12.39
C LYS A 844 -18.85 -29.09 11.16
N GLU A 845 -19.81 -29.16 10.26
CA GLU A 845 -19.68 -29.88 8.99
C GLU A 845 -18.55 -29.27 8.17
N SER A 846 -17.80 -30.09 7.44
CA SER A 846 -16.63 -29.63 6.66
C SER A 846 -16.98 -28.63 5.55
N ALA A 847 -18.25 -28.60 5.13
CA ALA A 847 -18.77 -27.67 4.15
C ALA A 847 -19.31 -26.37 4.76
N CYS A 848 -19.17 -26.20 6.08
CA CYS A 848 -19.54 -25.00 6.82
C CYS A 848 -18.31 -24.23 7.29
N MET A 849 -18.45 -22.91 7.41
CA MET A 849 -17.45 -22.01 7.96
C MET A 849 -18.10 -20.91 8.79
N LYS A 850 -17.36 -20.39 9.77
CA LYS A 850 -17.78 -19.22 10.55
C LYS A 850 -17.30 -17.94 9.88
N GLY A 851 -18.23 -17.07 9.52
CA GLY A 851 -17.91 -15.74 9.00
C GLY A 851 -17.51 -14.77 10.12
N THR A 852 -16.45 -14.00 9.90
CA THR A 852 -16.02 -12.91 10.77
C THR A 852 -16.51 -11.57 10.21
N ASN A 853 -16.75 -10.58 11.07
CA ASN A 853 -17.17 -9.22 10.68
C ASN A 853 -18.49 -9.14 9.89
N ILE A 854 -19.37 -10.14 9.98
CA ILE A 854 -20.72 -10.09 9.40
C ILE A 854 -21.72 -9.74 10.51
N ASN A 855 -22.45 -8.64 10.32
CA ASN A 855 -23.43 -8.14 11.28
C ASN A 855 -24.77 -8.89 11.16
N LEU A 856 -25.65 -8.67 12.14
CA LEU A 856 -26.93 -9.38 12.31
C LEU A 856 -27.89 -9.26 11.12
N TYR A 857 -27.89 -8.13 10.41
CA TYR A 857 -28.78 -7.85 9.29
C TYR A 857 -28.02 -7.96 7.97
N GLN A 858 -27.90 -9.18 7.46
CA GLN A 858 -27.22 -9.46 6.20
C GLN A 858 -28.19 -9.69 5.03
N HIS A 859 -27.81 -9.15 3.89
CA HIS A 859 -28.26 -9.66 2.59
C HIS A 859 -27.07 -10.31 1.91
N VAL A 860 -27.29 -11.50 1.37
CA VAL A 860 -26.29 -12.17 0.55
C VAL A 860 -26.61 -11.92 -0.90
N ALA A 861 -25.58 -11.66 -1.67
CA ALA A 861 -25.65 -11.57 -3.12
C ALA A 861 -24.44 -12.27 -3.69
N ARG A 862 -24.49 -12.56 -4.97
CA ARG A 862 -23.34 -12.98 -5.75
C ARG A 862 -23.31 -12.11 -7.01
N GLY A 863 -22.12 -11.77 -7.48
CA GLY A 863 -21.94 -11.25 -8.83
C GLY A 863 -22.43 -12.28 -9.85
N LEU A 864 -23.00 -11.81 -10.96
CA LEU A 864 -23.38 -12.69 -12.07
C LEU A 864 -22.13 -13.39 -12.63
N ASN A 865 -22.32 -14.46 -13.41
CA ASN A 865 -21.25 -15.15 -14.13
C ASN A 865 -20.11 -15.66 -13.24
N GLY A 866 -20.43 -16.09 -12.03
CA GLY A 866 -19.46 -16.65 -11.10
C GLY A 866 -18.69 -15.62 -10.29
N GLY A 867 -19.06 -14.33 -10.36
CA GLY A 867 -18.48 -13.25 -9.58
C GLY A 867 -18.56 -13.44 -8.06
N ASP A 868 -17.99 -12.48 -7.33
CA ASP A 868 -17.78 -12.60 -5.89
C ASP A 868 -19.07 -12.72 -5.09
N TYR A 869 -18.96 -13.37 -3.93
CA TYR A 869 -20.02 -13.39 -2.94
C TYR A 869 -19.98 -12.11 -2.15
N PHE A 870 -21.08 -11.36 -2.19
CA PHE A 870 -21.25 -10.15 -1.41
C PHE A 870 -22.11 -10.47 -0.20
N ILE A 871 -21.64 -10.01 0.95
CA ILE A 871 -22.46 -9.93 2.15
C ILE A 871 -22.63 -8.46 2.44
N ILE A 872 -23.82 -7.95 2.16
CA ILE A 872 -24.16 -6.57 2.47
C ILE A 872 -24.37 -6.50 3.98
N ASN A 873 -23.36 -5.98 4.66
CA ASN A 873 -23.42 -5.59 6.07
C ASN A 873 -24.32 -4.37 6.22
N SER A 874 -25.63 -4.61 6.28
CA SER A 874 -26.59 -3.54 6.45
C SER A 874 -26.66 -3.12 7.91
N GLN A 875 -26.78 -1.80 8.11
CA GLN A 875 -27.31 -1.27 9.35
C GLN A 875 -28.79 -1.09 9.17
N PHE A 876 -29.57 -1.85 9.95
CA PHE A 876 -31.01 -1.64 10.01
C PHE A 876 -31.28 -0.23 10.54
N THR A 877 -31.84 0.61 9.68
CA THR A 877 -32.47 1.87 10.09
C THR A 877 -33.96 1.71 9.85
N SER A 878 -34.74 1.78 10.93
CA SER A 878 -36.19 1.70 10.83
C SER A 878 -36.70 2.92 10.06
N ASP A 879 -37.25 2.68 8.87
CA ASP A 879 -38.10 3.63 8.18
C ASP A 879 -39.55 3.36 8.60
N SER A 880 -40.17 4.35 9.23
CA SER A 880 -41.56 4.23 9.68
C SER A 880 -42.56 4.52 8.55
N GLY A 881 -42.11 4.96 7.37
CA GLY A 881 -42.95 5.38 6.24
C GLY A 881 -43.90 6.56 6.55
N ASN A 882 -43.87 7.09 7.78
CA ASN A 882 -44.82 8.05 8.34
C ASN A 882 -44.14 9.36 8.79
N SER A 883 -42.93 9.64 8.30
CA SER A 883 -42.23 10.87 8.64
C SER A 883 -41.67 11.55 7.40
N SER A 884 -41.75 12.88 7.35
CA SER A 884 -41.15 13.73 6.31
C SER A 884 -39.61 13.80 6.43
N LYS A 885 -38.98 12.66 6.74
CA LYS A 885 -37.54 12.52 6.88
C LYS A 885 -37.09 11.51 5.84
N ASP A 886 -36.13 11.92 5.02
CA ASP A 886 -35.50 11.03 4.07
C ASP A 886 -34.88 9.82 4.80
N PRO A 887 -34.87 8.62 4.16
CA PRO A 887 -34.14 7.48 4.68
C PRO A 887 -32.67 7.86 4.89
N ARG A 888 -32.09 7.40 5.99
CA ARG A 888 -30.72 7.72 6.40
C ARG A 888 -29.89 6.45 6.38
N ALA A 889 -28.79 6.44 5.63
CA ALA A 889 -27.72 5.49 5.81
C ALA A 889 -26.66 6.14 6.71
N SER A 890 -26.49 5.65 7.94
CA SER A 890 -25.32 6.02 8.76
C SER A 890 -24.14 5.16 8.33
N PHE A 891 -23.16 5.74 7.65
CA PHE A 891 -21.87 5.09 7.41
C PHE A 891 -21.03 5.21 8.68
N ASN A 892 -21.20 4.26 9.61
CA ASN A 892 -20.37 4.22 10.81
C ASN A 892 -19.13 3.33 10.58
N ALA A 893 -18.38 3.05 11.65
CA ALA A 893 -17.10 2.34 11.59
C ALA A 893 -17.14 0.98 10.85
N GLY A 894 -18.30 0.34 10.70
CA GLY A 894 -18.47 -0.95 10.01
C GLY A 894 -18.95 -0.86 8.55
N SER A 895 -19.05 0.34 7.98
CA SER A 895 -19.54 0.57 6.60
C SER A 895 -18.41 0.77 5.58
N SER A 896 -17.18 0.38 5.93
CA SER A 896 -16.00 0.40 5.05
C SER A 896 -15.76 -0.95 4.42
#